data_AF-A0AB38ZC06-F1
#
_entry.id   AF-A0AB38ZC06-F1
#
_cell.length_a   1.000
_cell.length_b   1.000
_cell.length_c   1.000
_cell.angle_alpha   90.00
_cell.angle_beta   90.00
_cell.angle_gamma   90.00
#
_symmetry.space_group_name_H-M   'P 1'
#
loop_
_entity.id
_entity.type
_entity.pdbx_description
1 polymer ?
#
loop_
_entity_poly.entity_id
_entity_poly.type
_entity_poly.pdbx_seq_one_letter_code
_entity_poly.pdbx_strand_id
1 'polypeptide(L)'
;MYPLSPSLLAAQQSGYACPKVKLAVRNCLDGASKLRWEEIYAGTQADGYHAMAIAGDGAMIRIRLGDNPDDYRLYFQRVAQPGPGADFGQWTYSGSYFFSRADVASFGNRVYVIAIDYYRNMFIFESLDNGQTWPAPVSIGRSNNTQINGLSLAFKPNGDMAVFYIEFNTLCYRKRINGNWQSRQIWDKSSGALSGVSAVYDGDWRLVVSGSDGTGCSKVWSVSLGDGADFGVGVWSPLYEFASAPAGGLYSYSAVSMDCPDVFRVCYLESYTGSVADKRAFLSHLVADNSFSDNIWCESVPTSMSSEFGFAMEHDGQYVYLAGVNRIYRAKIAQSSLEIGADILKLETDCGSLNGSLTVELDNSGGRYNRAGSGELDMLTPGSEIQFSPGCETDNGDEYGPGQLYVIQSLEKRISGGKSSLLIRAEDTFCRLKRWRATNQMRWNRSSSQLSVRGIMGYVLSKAGIRMEVLSASAQLDSFYPDFTIHVGDDGYELLEKLLSFVPDLVFLQGHYIYCVYPRETDSPVYSYGLNHPVFSGVYADTFSEVNRVVLEGVDSSSRIFMVQGFLWDEIYQNHDRTLRIYDRNINTLAHARERLDSYFRKAALKQQTGRIVTPVNCGQQLFDVVRIGQPESGLEGLVRRINGIRVVYEPGKGIYRQELSLGKV
;
A
#
# COMPACT_ATOMS: atom_id res chain seq x y z
N MET A 1 -16.47 14.53 11.33
CA MET A 1 -17.13 15.06 10.14
C MET A 1 -16.09 15.78 9.31
N TYR A 2 -16.11 15.56 8.00
CA TYR A 2 -15.16 16.16 7.11
C TYR A 2 -15.49 17.65 6.90
N PRO A 3 -14.52 18.58 7.00
CA PRO A 3 -14.78 20.00 6.80
C PRO A 3 -15.15 20.28 5.34
N LEU A 4 -16.23 21.03 5.13
CA LEU A 4 -16.69 21.45 3.80
C LEU A 4 -16.42 22.94 3.57
N SER A 5 -16.38 23.36 2.31
CA SER A 5 -16.43 24.78 1.98
C SER A 5 -17.74 25.40 2.52
N PRO A 6 -17.74 26.69 2.91
CA PRO A 6 -18.95 27.35 3.39
C PRO A 6 -20.11 27.31 2.39
N SER A 7 -19.80 27.45 1.09
CA SER A 7 -20.79 27.40 0.01
C SER A 7 -21.39 26.01 -0.16
N LEU A 8 -20.59 24.93 -0.13
CA LEU A 8 -21.12 23.57 -0.19
C LEU A 8 -21.94 23.21 1.07
N LEU A 9 -21.49 23.62 2.25
CA LEU A 9 -22.23 23.43 3.50
C LEU A 9 -23.61 24.12 3.46
N ALA A 10 -23.67 25.35 2.95
CA ALA A 10 -24.93 26.07 2.78
C ALA A 10 -25.82 25.42 1.71
N ALA A 11 -25.24 25.03 0.57
CA ALA A 11 -25.98 24.42 -0.53
C ALA A 11 -26.62 23.09 -0.14
N GLN A 12 -25.91 22.19 0.56
CA GLN A 12 -26.47 20.91 1.01
C GLN A 12 -27.59 21.05 2.07
N GLN A 13 -27.63 22.18 2.78
CA GLN A 13 -28.67 22.52 3.76
C GLN A 13 -29.88 23.22 3.13
N SER A 14 -29.75 23.68 1.88
CA SER A 14 -30.81 24.39 1.18
C SER A 14 -31.97 23.45 0.80
N GLY A 15 -33.20 23.96 0.92
CA GLY A 15 -34.41 23.27 0.41
C GLY A 15 -34.45 23.12 -1.12
N TYR A 16 -33.54 23.78 -1.84
CA TYR A 16 -33.43 23.75 -3.30
C TYR A 16 -32.05 23.27 -3.78
N ALA A 17 -31.35 22.46 -2.98
CA ALA A 17 -30.05 21.91 -3.36
C ALA A 17 -30.14 21.20 -4.73
N CYS A 18 -29.29 21.61 -5.69
CA CYS A 18 -29.17 20.96 -6.99
C CYS A 18 -28.08 19.88 -6.90
N PRO A 19 -28.42 18.58 -6.98
CA PRO A 19 -27.45 17.49 -6.87
C PRO A 19 -26.37 17.54 -7.95
N LYS A 20 -25.10 17.45 -7.56
CA LYS A 20 -23.97 17.25 -8.48
C LYS A 20 -23.13 16.08 -8.00
N VAL A 21 -23.13 15.00 -8.76
CA VAL A 21 -22.30 13.83 -8.46
C VAL A 21 -21.10 13.81 -9.39
N LYS A 22 -19.94 13.38 -8.87
CA LYS A 22 -18.76 13.11 -9.68
C LYS A 22 -18.43 11.63 -9.56
N LEU A 23 -18.22 10.98 -10.71
CA LEU A 23 -17.83 9.58 -10.77
C LEU A 23 -16.65 9.44 -11.74
N ALA A 24 -15.48 9.13 -11.18
CA ALA A 24 -14.25 9.08 -11.96
C ALA A 24 -13.54 7.73 -11.79
N VAL A 25 -13.22 7.08 -12.90
CA VAL A 25 -12.35 5.91 -12.94
C VAL A 25 -10.90 6.39 -13.01
N ARG A 26 -9.99 5.73 -12.29
CA ARG A 26 -8.57 6.10 -12.23
C ARG A 26 -7.70 4.92 -12.64
N ASN A 27 -6.56 5.19 -13.27
CA ASN A 27 -5.52 4.19 -13.55
C ASN A 27 -4.56 4.02 -12.36
N CYS A 28 -5.08 4.09 -11.14
CA CYS A 28 -4.33 3.89 -9.91
C CYS A 28 -4.70 2.56 -9.28
N LEU A 29 -3.80 2.06 -8.44
CA LEU A 29 -4.01 0.94 -7.55
C LEU A 29 -3.30 1.28 -6.22
N ASP A 30 -4.07 1.32 -5.12
CA ASP A 30 -3.52 1.58 -3.79
C ASP A 30 -2.85 2.96 -3.66
N GLY A 31 -3.39 3.95 -4.38
CA GLY A 31 -2.87 5.32 -4.41
C GLY A 31 -1.66 5.53 -5.31
N ALA A 32 -1.04 4.45 -5.81
CA ALA A 32 0.06 4.48 -6.75
C ALA A 32 -0.42 4.24 -8.20
N SER A 33 0.39 4.61 -9.19
CA SER A 33 0.07 4.33 -10.59
C SER A 33 0.02 2.83 -10.87
N LYS A 34 -1.01 2.37 -11.59
CA LYS A 34 -1.16 0.98 -12.01
C LYS A 34 -0.26 0.72 -13.22
N LEU A 35 0.87 0.04 -12.99
CA LEU A 35 1.83 -0.28 -14.05
C LEU A 35 1.31 -1.41 -14.94
N ARG A 36 0.97 -1.07 -16.19
CA ARG A 36 0.67 -2.03 -17.25
C ARG A 36 1.91 -2.23 -18.11
N TRP A 37 2.60 -3.34 -17.88
CA TRP A 37 3.86 -3.65 -18.55
C TRP A 37 3.63 -4.06 -20.01
N GLU A 38 4.39 -3.43 -20.90
CA GLU A 38 4.53 -3.74 -22.33
C GLU A 38 5.96 -4.22 -22.57
N GLU A 39 6.14 -5.38 -23.21
CA GLU A 39 7.46 -5.83 -23.69
C GLU A 39 7.83 -5.01 -24.93
N ILE A 40 8.95 -4.28 -24.85
CA ILE A 40 9.46 -3.45 -25.94
C ILE A 40 10.69 -4.04 -26.63
N TYR A 41 11.31 -5.05 -26.01
CA TYR A 41 12.45 -5.76 -26.58
C TYR A 41 12.50 -7.22 -26.15
N ALA A 42 12.75 -8.08 -27.15
CA ALA A 42 12.85 -9.53 -27.05
C ALA A 42 14.05 -10.01 -27.89
N GLY A 43 15.24 -9.98 -27.29
CA GLY A 43 16.51 -10.35 -27.91
C GLY A 43 16.89 -11.81 -27.76
N THR A 44 17.96 -12.21 -28.45
CA THR A 44 18.53 -13.57 -28.41
C THR A 44 19.84 -13.64 -27.63
N GLN A 45 20.33 -12.52 -27.09
CA GLN A 45 21.54 -12.51 -26.26
C GLN A 45 21.31 -13.38 -25.02
N ALA A 46 22.36 -14.07 -24.57
CA ALA A 46 22.32 -14.75 -23.28
C ALA A 46 22.01 -13.73 -22.17
N ASP A 47 21.12 -14.12 -21.26
CA ASP A 47 20.87 -13.32 -20.07
C ASP A 47 22.10 -13.36 -19.16
N GLY A 48 22.26 -12.36 -18.32
CA GLY A 48 23.48 -12.19 -17.54
C GLY A 48 23.38 -11.02 -16.59
N TYR A 49 24.45 -10.81 -15.83
CA TYR A 49 24.54 -9.66 -14.93
C TYR A 49 24.45 -8.35 -15.73
N HIS A 50 23.57 -7.45 -15.32
CA HIS A 50 23.29 -6.18 -15.99
C HIS A 50 22.90 -5.09 -15.00
N ALA A 51 22.95 -3.85 -15.46
CA ALA A 51 22.37 -2.69 -14.80
C ALA A 51 21.95 -1.65 -15.84
N MET A 52 21.18 -0.65 -15.43
CA MET A 52 20.62 0.37 -16.31
C MET A 52 20.58 1.72 -15.61
N ALA A 53 20.67 2.79 -16.41
CA ALA A 53 20.41 4.16 -15.99
C ALA A 53 19.72 4.93 -17.14
N ILE A 54 18.92 5.95 -16.81
CA ILE A 54 18.39 6.90 -17.80
C ILE A 54 19.23 8.17 -17.76
N ALA A 55 19.93 8.49 -18.86
CA ALA A 55 20.74 9.69 -18.95
C ALA A 55 19.88 10.96 -19.09
N GLY A 56 20.46 12.14 -18.83
CA GLY A 56 19.74 13.41 -18.82
C GLY A 56 19.14 13.85 -20.17
N ASP A 57 19.53 13.22 -21.28
CA ASP A 57 18.91 13.39 -22.59
C ASP A 57 17.78 12.39 -22.89
N GLY A 58 17.42 11.55 -21.92
CA GLY A 58 16.43 10.48 -22.05
C GLY A 58 16.98 9.18 -22.64
N ALA A 59 18.28 9.10 -22.95
CA ALA A 59 18.87 7.86 -23.46
C ALA A 59 18.95 6.80 -22.36
N MET A 60 18.59 5.56 -22.71
CA MET A 60 18.80 4.41 -21.85
C MET A 60 20.25 3.93 -21.99
N ILE A 61 20.98 3.92 -20.87
CA ILE A 61 22.32 3.34 -20.78
C ILE A 61 22.19 2.01 -20.07
N ARG A 62 22.70 0.95 -20.69
CA ARG A 62 22.77 -0.37 -20.07
C ARG A 62 24.21 -0.86 -20.04
N ILE A 63 24.50 -1.63 -19.02
CA ILE A 63 25.74 -2.40 -18.94
C ILE A 63 25.40 -3.88 -18.85
N ARG A 64 26.31 -4.73 -19.31
CA ARG A 64 26.29 -6.16 -19.01
C ARG A 64 27.69 -6.70 -18.81
N LEU A 65 27.79 -7.77 -18.03
CA LEU A 65 29.00 -8.57 -17.93
C LEU A 65 28.82 -9.84 -18.76
N GLY A 66 29.85 -10.18 -19.54
CA GLY A 66 29.96 -11.51 -20.15
C GLY A 66 30.10 -12.60 -19.08
N ASP A 67 29.83 -13.84 -19.45
CA ASP A 67 30.09 -15.03 -18.65
C ASP A 67 31.35 -15.75 -19.15
N ASN A 68 31.64 -16.95 -18.63
CA ASN A 68 32.68 -17.83 -19.18
C ASN A 68 32.09 -18.53 -20.42
N PRO A 69 32.68 -18.41 -21.63
CA PRO A 69 34.08 -18.05 -21.94
C PRO A 69 34.36 -16.64 -22.46
N ASP A 70 33.45 -15.66 -22.31
CA ASP A 70 33.66 -14.26 -22.71
C ASP A 70 34.50 -13.44 -21.71
N ASP A 71 35.38 -14.10 -20.93
CA ASP A 71 36.33 -13.53 -19.98
C ASP A 71 35.75 -12.47 -19.01
N TYR A 72 34.44 -12.54 -18.73
CA TYR A 72 33.73 -11.56 -17.90
C TYR A 72 33.94 -10.11 -18.36
N ARG A 73 33.91 -9.90 -19.68
CA ARG A 73 34.01 -8.57 -20.33
C ARG A 73 32.86 -7.66 -19.94
N LEU A 74 33.17 -6.38 -19.71
CA LEU A 74 32.16 -5.34 -19.51
C LEU A 74 31.77 -4.73 -20.86
N TYR A 75 30.46 -4.69 -21.14
CA TYR A 75 29.90 -4.06 -22.33
C TYR A 75 28.98 -2.91 -21.95
N PHE A 76 28.95 -1.89 -22.81
CA PHE A 76 28.05 -0.75 -22.74
C PHE A 76 27.07 -0.78 -23.90
N GLN A 77 25.86 -0.27 -23.65
CA GLN A 77 24.89 0.05 -24.68
C GLN A 77 24.25 1.40 -24.36
N ARG A 78 24.06 2.21 -25.38
CA ARG A 78 23.28 3.44 -25.33
C ARG A 78 22.17 3.37 -26.37
N VAL A 79 20.93 3.57 -25.93
CA VAL A 79 19.76 3.69 -26.79
C VAL A 79 19.17 5.08 -26.62
N ALA A 80 19.35 5.93 -27.64
CA ALA A 80 19.01 7.36 -27.56
C ALA A 80 17.51 7.63 -27.32
N GLN A 81 16.64 6.75 -27.84
CA GLN A 81 15.19 6.87 -27.73
C GLN A 81 14.62 5.48 -27.37
N PRO A 82 14.58 5.13 -26.07
CA PRO A 82 14.14 3.80 -25.64
C PRO A 82 12.63 3.64 -25.83
N GLY A 83 12.22 2.81 -26.80
CA GLY A 83 10.82 2.49 -27.06
C GLY A 83 10.64 1.34 -28.06
N PRO A 84 9.39 0.97 -28.38
CA PRO A 84 9.08 -0.08 -29.34
C PRO A 84 9.79 0.15 -30.67
N GLY A 85 10.51 -0.87 -31.15
CA GLY A 85 11.24 -0.83 -32.41
C GLY A 85 12.65 -0.21 -32.33
N ALA A 86 13.09 0.29 -31.16
CA ALA A 86 14.48 0.71 -30.99
C ALA A 86 15.44 -0.51 -30.99
N ASP A 87 16.69 -0.29 -31.43
CA ASP A 87 17.72 -1.33 -31.43
C ASP A 87 18.38 -1.46 -30.05
N PHE A 88 18.00 -2.51 -29.33
CA PHE A 88 18.58 -2.90 -28.04
C PHE A 88 19.55 -4.09 -28.17
N GLY A 89 19.94 -4.48 -29.40
CA GLY A 89 20.76 -5.67 -29.64
C GLY A 89 22.26 -5.41 -29.67
N GLN A 90 22.69 -4.16 -29.93
CA GLN A 90 24.11 -3.81 -30.11
C GLN A 90 24.78 -3.51 -28.78
N TRP A 91 25.90 -4.19 -28.51
CA TRP A 91 26.71 -4.01 -27.30
C TRP A 91 28.14 -3.66 -27.69
N THR A 92 28.69 -2.61 -27.08
CA THR A 92 30.07 -2.16 -27.31
C THR A 92 30.96 -2.63 -26.18
N TYR A 93 32.05 -3.33 -26.50
CA TYR A 93 33.02 -3.74 -25.49
C TYR A 93 33.73 -2.52 -24.89
N SER A 94 33.81 -2.46 -23.56
CA SER A 94 34.44 -1.34 -22.84
C SER A 94 35.98 -1.33 -22.94
N GLY A 95 36.60 -2.39 -23.48
CA GLY A 95 38.04 -2.58 -23.43
C GLY A 95 38.55 -3.19 -22.12
N SER A 96 37.67 -3.47 -21.14
CA SER A 96 38.01 -3.99 -19.81
C SER A 96 37.25 -5.29 -19.49
N TYR A 97 37.91 -6.22 -18.79
CA TYR A 97 37.41 -7.59 -18.56
C TYR A 97 37.69 -8.08 -17.13
N PHE A 98 37.28 -9.33 -16.83
CA PHE A 98 37.43 -9.98 -15.53
C PHE A 98 36.65 -9.31 -14.39
N PHE A 99 35.51 -8.69 -14.71
CA PHE A 99 34.62 -8.07 -13.73
C PHE A 99 33.66 -9.08 -13.09
N SER A 100 33.48 -8.97 -11.78
CA SER A 100 32.53 -9.79 -11.02
C SER A 100 31.19 -9.09 -10.82
N ARG A 101 31.20 -7.77 -10.63
CA ARG A 101 30.02 -6.92 -10.45
C ARG A 101 30.24 -5.56 -11.09
N ALA A 102 29.17 -4.96 -11.59
CA ALA A 102 29.18 -3.61 -12.12
C ALA A 102 27.84 -2.91 -11.84
N ASP A 103 27.81 -1.59 -11.82
CA ASP A 103 26.56 -0.84 -11.74
C ASP A 103 26.69 0.48 -12.47
N VAL A 104 25.58 1.04 -12.93
CA VAL A 104 25.54 2.28 -13.70
C VAL A 104 24.50 3.23 -13.12
N ALA A 105 24.84 4.50 -13.00
CA ALA A 105 23.88 5.55 -12.67
C ALA A 105 24.25 6.84 -13.38
N SER A 106 23.26 7.70 -13.57
CA SER A 106 23.38 8.99 -14.26
C SER A 106 23.15 10.16 -13.31
N PHE A 107 23.76 11.30 -13.64
CA PHE A 107 23.49 12.58 -13.00
C PHE A 107 23.62 13.69 -14.04
N GLY A 108 22.48 14.22 -14.49
CA GLY A 108 22.45 15.15 -15.62
C GLY A 108 23.05 14.51 -16.87
N ASN A 109 24.04 15.17 -17.48
CA ASN A 109 24.74 14.66 -18.66
C ASN A 109 25.84 13.64 -18.37
N ARG A 110 26.14 13.39 -17.09
CA ARG A 110 27.20 12.47 -16.69
C ARG A 110 26.63 11.08 -16.45
N VAL A 111 27.38 10.07 -16.87
CA VAL A 111 27.05 8.66 -16.62
C VAL A 111 28.27 7.98 -16.02
N TYR A 112 28.06 7.25 -14.94
CA TYR A 112 29.11 6.60 -14.18
C TYR A 112 28.87 5.11 -14.15
N VAL A 113 29.90 4.33 -14.48
CA VAL A 113 29.90 2.88 -14.25
C VAL A 113 30.93 2.56 -13.18
N ILE A 114 30.52 1.88 -12.12
CA ILE A 114 31.43 1.30 -11.15
C ILE A 114 31.53 -0.19 -11.44
N ALA A 115 32.74 -0.75 -11.40
CA ALA A 115 32.94 -2.19 -11.57
C ALA A 115 33.99 -2.73 -10.61
N ILE A 116 33.77 -3.94 -10.10
CA ILE A 116 34.66 -4.67 -9.19
C ILE A 116 35.16 -5.93 -9.87
N ASP A 117 36.48 -6.05 -10.06
CA ASP A 117 37.09 -7.22 -10.68
C ASP A 117 37.19 -8.41 -9.71
N TYR A 118 37.43 -9.62 -10.25
CA TYR A 118 37.65 -10.82 -9.43
C TYR A 118 38.95 -10.74 -8.58
N TYR A 119 39.85 -9.79 -8.87
CA TYR A 119 41.02 -9.46 -8.03
C TYR A 119 40.68 -8.44 -6.92
N ARG A 120 39.41 -8.06 -6.79
CA ARG A 120 38.81 -7.14 -5.82
C ARG A 120 39.03 -5.65 -6.11
N ASN A 121 39.70 -5.29 -7.19
CA ASN A 121 39.95 -3.88 -7.53
C ASN A 121 38.64 -3.24 -8.00
N MET A 122 38.40 -2.02 -7.53
CA MET A 122 37.25 -1.22 -7.92
C MET A 122 37.68 -0.14 -8.89
N PHE A 123 36.89 0.04 -9.94
CA PHE A 123 37.12 1.00 -11.01
C PHE A 123 35.89 1.87 -11.24
N ILE A 124 36.12 3.10 -11.70
CA ILE A 124 35.09 4.03 -12.19
C ILE A 124 35.35 4.34 -13.66
N PHE A 125 34.30 4.23 -14.48
CA PHE A 125 34.23 4.79 -15.82
C PHE A 125 33.32 6.03 -15.77
N GLU A 126 33.73 7.11 -16.40
CA GLU A 126 33.00 8.39 -16.38
C GLU A 126 32.79 8.89 -17.81
N SER A 127 31.53 8.93 -18.24
CA SER A 127 31.11 9.62 -19.45
C SER A 127 30.56 11.00 -19.08
N LEU A 128 30.88 12.02 -19.89
CA LEU A 128 30.43 13.40 -19.72
C LEU A 128 29.37 13.83 -20.75
N ASP A 129 28.92 12.89 -21.59
CA ASP A 129 28.14 13.15 -22.79
C ASP A 129 26.98 12.16 -22.97
N ASN A 130 26.30 11.83 -21.87
CA ASN A 130 25.18 10.89 -21.82
C ASN A 130 25.55 9.48 -22.32
N GLY A 131 26.74 8.99 -21.96
CA GLY A 131 27.20 7.63 -22.30
C GLY A 131 27.65 7.45 -23.75
N GLN A 132 27.93 8.52 -24.49
CA GLN A 132 28.40 8.42 -25.88
C GLN A 132 29.88 8.05 -25.95
N THR A 133 30.72 8.69 -25.13
CA THR A 133 32.14 8.41 -25.06
C THR A 133 32.57 7.97 -23.67
N TRP A 134 33.54 7.06 -23.63
CA TRP A 134 34.05 6.44 -22.41
C TRP A 134 35.58 6.48 -22.40
N PRO A 135 36.19 7.35 -21.56
CA PRO A 135 37.62 7.30 -21.26
C PRO A 135 38.03 6.02 -20.54
N ALA A 136 39.34 5.81 -20.39
CA ALA A 136 39.89 4.70 -19.62
C ALA A 136 39.43 4.77 -18.14
N PRO A 137 39.16 3.62 -17.51
CA PRO A 137 38.71 3.60 -16.12
C PRO A 137 39.80 4.02 -15.14
N VAL A 138 39.37 4.60 -14.01
CA VAL A 138 40.26 4.98 -12.91
C VAL A 138 40.06 4.03 -11.74
N SER A 139 41.14 3.56 -11.12
CA SER A 139 41.05 2.76 -9.90
C SER A 139 40.63 3.63 -8.71
N ILE A 140 39.61 3.20 -7.98
CA ILE A 140 39.08 3.94 -6.84
C ILE A 140 39.35 3.24 -5.51
N GLY A 141 39.79 1.99 -5.52
CA GLY A 141 40.19 1.24 -4.33
C GLY A 141 40.02 -0.26 -4.52
N ARG A 142 39.85 -0.99 -3.40
CA ARG A 142 39.75 -2.44 -3.40
C ARG A 142 38.74 -2.93 -2.37
N SER A 143 38.04 -4.01 -2.67
CA SER A 143 37.28 -4.76 -1.69
C SER A 143 38.20 -5.63 -0.82
N ASN A 144 37.81 -5.85 0.43
CA ASN A 144 38.53 -6.70 1.36
C ASN A 144 38.18 -8.19 1.20
N ASN A 145 37.11 -8.53 0.47
CA ASN A 145 36.61 -9.89 0.28
C ASN A 145 36.64 -10.27 -1.21
N THR A 146 36.76 -11.56 -1.53
CA THR A 146 36.67 -12.08 -2.90
C THR A 146 35.24 -12.40 -3.33
N GLN A 147 34.32 -12.58 -2.38
CA GLN A 147 32.90 -12.85 -2.64
C GLN A 147 32.12 -11.53 -2.67
N ILE A 148 31.95 -10.98 -3.88
CA ILE A 148 31.19 -9.77 -4.12
C ILE A 148 29.82 -10.14 -4.68
N ASN A 149 28.76 -9.91 -3.90
CA ASN A 149 27.44 -10.43 -4.24
C ASN A 149 26.50 -9.39 -4.85
N GLY A 150 26.73 -8.09 -4.63
CA GLY A 150 25.93 -7.00 -5.19
C GLY A 150 26.69 -5.67 -5.17
N LEU A 151 26.23 -4.73 -6.00
CA LEU A 151 26.79 -3.40 -6.18
C LEU A 151 25.64 -2.46 -6.57
N SER A 152 25.59 -1.28 -5.96
CA SER A 152 24.64 -0.23 -6.32
C SER A 152 25.28 1.16 -6.19
N LEU A 153 24.94 2.06 -7.09
CA LEU A 153 25.40 3.44 -7.18
C LEU A 153 24.19 4.39 -7.10
N ALA A 154 24.29 5.42 -6.25
CA ALA A 154 23.25 6.45 -6.14
C ALA A 154 23.86 7.85 -6.01
N PHE A 155 23.12 8.87 -6.42
CA PHE A 155 23.52 10.27 -6.41
C PHE A 155 22.65 11.11 -5.47
N LYS A 156 23.28 12.06 -4.79
CA LYS A 156 22.60 13.21 -4.22
C LYS A 156 22.28 14.24 -5.32
N PRO A 157 21.31 15.14 -5.10
CA PRO A 157 21.03 16.25 -6.01
C PRO A 157 22.22 17.19 -6.25
N ASN A 158 23.20 17.24 -5.34
CA ASN A 158 24.41 18.06 -5.50
C ASN A 158 25.52 17.37 -6.32
N GLY A 159 25.33 16.13 -6.79
CA GLY A 159 26.31 15.35 -7.54
C GLY A 159 27.27 14.52 -6.69
N ASP A 160 27.20 14.59 -5.36
CA ASP A 160 27.87 13.61 -4.50
C ASP A 160 27.28 12.23 -4.74
N MET A 161 28.10 11.18 -4.71
CA MET A 161 27.64 9.81 -4.95
C MET A 161 28.05 8.86 -3.83
N ALA A 162 27.29 7.78 -3.69
CA ALA A 162 27.65 6.66 -2.82
C ALA A 162 27.62 5.36 -3.62
N VAL A 163 28.66 4.55 -3.41
CA VAL A 163 28.77 3.18 -3.92
C VAL A 163 28.52 2.24 -2.75
N PHE A 164 27.47 1.43 -2.85
CA PHE A 164 27.14 0.37 -1.90
C PHE A 164 27.48 -0.98 -2.51
N TYR A 165 28.11 -1.86 -1.75
CA TYR A 165 28.52 -3.17 -2.27
C TYR A 165 28.59 -4.21 -1.16
N ILE A 166 28.34 -5.46 -1.53
CA ILE A 166 28.28 -6.58 -0.58
C ILE A 166 29.57 -7.37 -0.62
N GLU A 167 30.19 -7.54 0.55
CA GLU A 167 31.30 -8.45 0.80
C GLU A 167 30.80 -9.66 1.61
N PHE A 168 30.38 -10.72 0.91
CA PHE A 168 29.74 -11.92 1.45
C PHE A 168 28.49 -11.65 2.31
N ASN A 169 28.67 -11.32 3.59
CA ASN A 169 27.62 -11.05 4.57
C ASN A 169 27.63 -9.60 5.10
N THR A 170 28.52 -8.74 4.59
CA THR A 170 28.68 -7.37 5.07
C THR A 170 28.37 -6.38 3.97
N LEU A 171 27.41 -5.48 4.21
CA LEU A 171 27.19 -4.33 3.36
C LEU A 171 28.24 -3.25 3.64
N CYS A 172 28.90 -2.82 2.59
CA CYS A 172 29.96 -1.81 2.60
C CYS A 172 29.53 -0.61 1.77
N TYR A 173 30.09 0.55 2.07
CA TYR A 173 29.90 1.72 1.22
C TYR A 173 31.10 2.65 1.16
N ARG A 174 31.18 3.42 0.09
CA ARG A 174 32.14 4.52 -0.11
C ARG A 174 31.42 5.69 -0.74
N LYS A 175 31.66 6.88 -0.21
CA LYS A 175 31.10 8.13 -0.75
C LYS A 175 32.17 8.86 -1.55
N ARG A 176 31.75 9.54 -2.62
CA ARG A 176 32.56 10.57 -3.30
C ARG A 176 31.90 11.90 -2.99
N ILE A 177 32.56 12.71 -2.17
CA ILE A 177 32.04 13.97 -1.66
C ILE A 177 32.92 15.10 -2.21
N ASN A 178 32.32 16.10 -2.85
CA ASN A 178 33.03 17.19 -3.51
C ASN A 178 34.17 16.67 -4.41
N GLY A 179 33.88 15.61 -5.19
CA GLY A 179 34.83 14.96 -6.09
C GLY A 179 35.83 14.00 -5.44
N ASN A 180 35.92 13.94 -4.11
CA ASN A 180 36.93 13.15 -3.37
C ASN A 180 36.35 11.87 -2.79
N TRP A 181 37.01 10.73 -3.05
CA TRP A 181 36.65 9.43 -2.48
C TRP A 181 36.97 9.36 -1.00
N GLN A 182 35.96 8.98 -0.23
CA GLN A 182 36.07 8.76 1.21
C GLN A 182 36.56 7.33 1.52
N SER A 183 36.96 7.13 2.77
CA SER A 183 37.33 5.81 3.29
C SER A 183 36.16 4.83 3.23
N ARG A 184 36.47 3.54 3.07
CA ARG A 184 35.49 2.44 3.15
C ARG A 184 34.83 2.45 4.52
N GLN A 185 33.51 2.30 4.53
CA GLN A 185 32.68 2.12 5.71
C GLN A 185 31.86 0.83 5.58
N ILE A 186 31.35 0.34 6.70
CA ILE A 186 30.46 -0.83 6.77
C ILE A 186 29.17 -0.43 7.47
N TRP A 187 28.10 -1.18 7.21
CA TRP A 187 26.89 -1.07 8.02
C TRP A 187 27.11 -1.58 9.45
N ASP A 188 26.18 -1.29 10.35
CA ASP A 188 26.20 -1.69 11.76
C ASP A 188 25.31 -2.92 12.05
N LYS A 189 24.88 -3.64 11.00
CA LYS A 189 23.96 -4.78 11.12
C LYS A 189 24.68 -6.12 11.07
N SER A 190 24.01 -7.14 11.60
CA SER A 190 24.40 -8.54 11.47
C SER A 190 23.40 -9.28 10.59
N SER A 191 23.90 -10.07 9.66
CA SER A 191 23.10 -10.93 8.78
C SER A 191 23.86 -12.21 8.43
N GLY A 192 23.19 -13.13 7.75
CA GLY A 192 23.83 -14.19 6.98
C GLY A 192 24.37 -13.64 5.65
N ALA A 193 24.53 -14.53 4.67
CA ALA A 193 25.04 -14.17 3.35
C ALA A 193 24.06 -13.24 2.63
N LEU A 194 24.56 -12.10 2.14
CA LEU A 194 23.79 -11.14 1.37
C LEU A 194 23.93 -11.45 -0.13
N SER A 195 22.86 -11.21 -0.89
CA SER A 195 22.73 -11.62 -2.30
C SER A 195 22.48 -10.45 -3.27
N GLY A 196 22.07 -9.28 -2.78
CA GLY A 196 21.76 -8.12 -3.62
C GLY A 196 21.58 -6.84 -2.83
N VAL A 197 21.86 -5.70 -3.47
CA VAL A 197 21.64 -4.35 -2.92
C VAL A 197 21.22 -3.42 -4.05
N SER A 198 20.26 -2.55 -3.78
CA SER A 198 19.87 -1.42 -4.64
C SER A 198 19.69 -0.18 -3.77
N ALA A 199 20.16 0.98 -4.23
CA ALA A 199 20.12 2.22 -3.48
C ALA A 199 19.51 3.36 -4.31
N VAL A 200 18.70 4.20 -3.65
CA VAL A 200 18.16 5.46 -4.17
C VAL A 200 18.37 6.53 -3.10
N TYR A 201 18.62 7.78 -3.50
CA TYR A 201 18.73 8.89 -2.56
C TYR A 201 17.42 9.67 -2.51
N ASP A 202 16.88 9.85 -1.30
CA ASP A 202 15.68 10.66 -1.04
C ASP A 202 15.77 11.24 0.38
N GLY A 203 16.60 12.29 0.51
CA GLY A 203 16.98 12.91 1.78
C GLY A 203 18.00 12.07 2.57
N ASP A 204 17.71 10.77 2.75
CA ASP A 204 18.65 9.75 3.22
C ASP A 204 18.99 8.78 2.08
N TRP A 205 20.01 7.95 2.27
CA TRP A 205 20.28 6.85 1.36
C TRP A 205 19.30 5.72 1.67
N ARG A 206 18.36 5.47 0.77
CA ARG A 206 17.35 4.40 0.86
C ARG A 206 17.88 3.16 0.17
N LEU A 207 17.83 2.02 0.85
CA LEU A 207 18.35 0.77 0.32
C LEU A 207 17.34 -0.36 0.45
N VAL A 208 17.38 -1.25 -0.53
CA VAL A 208 16.81 -2.59 -0.43
C VAL A 208 17.94 -3.59 -0.53
N VAL A 209 17.91 -4.59 0.36
CA VAL A 209 18.95 -5.62 0.47
C VAL A 209 18.27 -6.98 0.51
N SER A 210 18.80 -7.95 -0.23
CA SER A 210 18.38 -9.36 -0.15
C SER A 210 19.48 -10.24 0.43
N GLY A 211 19.11 -11.36 1.04
CA GLY A 211 20.07 -12.32 1.57
C GLY A 211 19.44 -13.37 2.47
N SER A 212 20.24 -13.87 3.41
CA SER A 212 19.78 -14.67 4.55
C SER A 212 20.06 -13.97 5.87
N ASP A 213 19.20 -14.17 6.86
CA ASP A 213 19.48 -13.74 8.23
C ASP A 213 20.44 -14.72 8.95
N GLY A 214 20.81 -14.41 10.19
CA GLY A 214 21.71 -15.26 10.99
C GLY A 214 21.14 -16.65 11.32
N THR A 215 19.85 -16.89 11.09
CA THR A 215 19.18 -18.19 11.26
C THR A 215 19.05 -18.97 9.95
N GLY A 216 19.44 -18.37 8.82
CA GLY A 216 19.35 -18.97 7.49
C GLY A 216 18.01 -18.76 6.78
N CYS A 217 17.10 -17.94 7.31
CA CYS A 217 15.88 -17.57 6.58
C CYS A 217 16.25 -16.60 5.45
N SER A 218 15.75 -16.82 4.22
CA SER A 218 15.97 -15.86 3.14
C SER A 218 15.04 -14.67 3.27
N LYS A 219 15.52 -13.46 3.04
CA LYS A 219 14.80 -12.22 3.28
C LYS A 219 15.06 -11.17 2.19
N VAL A 220 14.12 -10.25 2.07
CA VAL A 220 14.32 -8.92 1.48
C VAL A 220 13.99 -7.88 2.55
N TRP A 221 14.92 -6.96 2.75
CA TRP A 221 14.81 -5.87 3.72
C TRP A 221 14.85 -4.51 3.04
N SER A 222 14.13 -3.55 3.62
CA SER A 222 14.41 -2.14 3.44
C SER A 222 15.29 -1.64 4.60
N VAL A 223 16.20 -0.71 4.31
CA VAL A 223 17.08 -0.08 5.29
C VAL A 223 17.53 1.30 4.79
N SER A 224 17.74 2.25 5.70
CA SER A 224 18.27 3.58 5.36
C SER A 224 19.62 3.83 6.02
N LEU A 225 20.53 4.46 5.30
CA LEU A 225 21.70 5.14 5.87
C LEU A 225 21.40 6.63 5.93
N GLY A 226 21.33 7.16 7.15
CA GLY A 226 21.01 8.55 7.43
C GLY A 226 21.99 9.52 6.82
N ASP A 227 21.45 10.60 6.31
CA ASP A 227 22.13 11.76 5.75
C ASP A 227 21.47 13.08 6.22
N GLY A 228 20.58 12.99 7.22
CA GLY A 228 20.00 14.12 7.93
C GLY A 228 18.51 14.34 7.71
N ALA A 229 17.81 13.45 6.99
CA ALA A 229 16.36 13.54 6.79
C ALA A 229 15.59 12.80 7.89
N ASP A 230 15.41 11.48 7.79
CA ASP A 230 14.71 10.68 8.80
C ASP A 230 15.68 10.20 9.88
N PHE A 231 16.93 9.92 9.47
CA PHE A 231 17.99 9.46 10.34
C PHE A 231 19.18 10.43 10.33
N GLY A 232 19.82 10.60 11.48
CA GLY A 232 21.04 11.39 11.60
C GLY A 232 22.15 10.90 10.67
N VAL A 233 23.03 11.80 10.23
CA VAL A 233 24.12 11.48 9.30
C VAL A 233 24.96 10.30 9.80
N GLY A 234 25.08 9.25 9.00
CA GLY A 234 25.85 8.05 9.33
C GLY A 234 25.12 7.02 10.19
N VAL A 235 23.89 7.29 10.61
CA VAL A 235 23.07 6.39 11.43
C VAL A 235 22.27 5.46 10.54
N TRP A 236 22.32 4.16 10.81
CA TRP A 236 21.54 3.17 10.08
C TRP A 236 20.18 2.90 10.75
N SER A 237 19.11 2.87 9.97
CA SER A 237 17.81 2.40 10.43
C SER A 237 17.85 0.92 10.83
N PRO A 238 16.85 0.38 11.57
CA PRO A 238 16.64 -1.06 11.66
C PRO A 238 16.52 -1.74 10.29
N LEU A 239 16.73 -3.05 10.25
CA LEU A 239 16.37 -3.88 9.10
C LEU A 239 14.88 -4.14 9.15
N TYR A 240 14.16 -3.68 8.14
CA TYR A 240 12.73 -3.91 8.07
C TYR A 240 12.39 -4.91 6.98
N GLU A 241 11.82 -6.04 7.39
CA GLU A 241 11.46 -7.16 6.52
C GLU A 241 10.14 -6.90 5.81
N PHE A 242 10.09 -7.16 4.50
CA PHE A 242 8.83 -7.20 3.75
C PHE A 242 8.63 -8.47 2.90
N ALA A 243 9.68 -9.26 2.65
CA ALA A 243 9.58 -10.60 2.07
C ALA A 243 10.48 -11.60 2.83
N SER A 244 10.00 -12.83 3.00
CA SER A 244 10.69 -13.85 3.79
C SER A 244 10.37 -15.27 3.34
N ALA A 245 11.36 -16.15 3.44
CA ALA A 245 11.23 -17.59 3.31
C ALA A 245 11.90 -18.30 4.51
N PRO A 246 11.32 -19.41 5.00
CA PRO A 246 11.83 -20.09 6.19
C PRO A 246 13.22 -20.70 5.98
N ALA A 247 14.02 -20.75 7.05
CA ALA A 247 15.31 -21.43 7.06
C ALA A 247 15.18 -22.91 6.67
N GLY A 248 16.14 -23.41 5.89
CA GLY A 248 16.12 -24.78 5.36
C GLY A 248 15.07 -25.02 4.27
N GLY A 249 14.25 -24.02 3.94
CA GLY A 249 13.42 -24.02 2.73
C GLY A 249 14.30 -23.96 1.47
N LEU A 250 13.68 -24.29 0.33
CA LEU A 250 14.36 -24.28 -0.97
C LEU A 250 14.19 -22.95 -1.72
N TYR A 251 13.77 -21.89 -1.02
CA TYR A 251 13.54 -20.56 -1.57
C TYR A 251 14.66 -19.61 -1.20
N SER A 252 15.05 -18.75 -2.14
CA SER A 252 16.02 -17.67 -1.93
C SER A 252 15.65 -16.42 -2.72
N TYR A 253 16.01 -15.25 -2.19
CA TYR A 253 15.81 -13.96 -2.83
C TYR A 253 17.12 -13.32 -3.27
N SER A 254 17.13 -12.69 -4.45
CA SER A 254 18.30 -12.04 -5.04
C SER A 254 17.92 -10.94 -6.03
N ALA A 255 18.91 -10.31 -6.68
CA ALA A 255 18.72 -9.37 -7.78
C ALA A 255 17.68 -8.28 -7.49
N VAL A 256 17.80 -7.65 -6.31
CA VAL A 256 16.94 -6.54 -5.93
C VAL A 256 17.27 -5.31 -6.77
N SER A 257 16.25 -4.62 -7.25
CA SER A 257 16.36 -3.33 -7.90
C SER A 257 15.22 -2.44 -7.41
N MET A 258 15.54 -1.18 -7.10
CA MET A 258 14.62 -0.23 -6.51
C MET A 258 14.72 1.11 -7.21
N ASP A 259 13.56 1.73 -7.41
CA ASP A 259 13.42 3.08 -7.95
C ASP A 259 12.22 3.78 -7.31
N CYS A 260 12.09 5.11 -7.45
CA CYS A 260 11.00 5.91 -6.88
C CYS A 260 10.34 6.84 -7.92
N PRO A 261 9.63 6.29 -8.93
CA PRO A 261 8.98 7.10 -9.98
C PRO A 261 7.70 7.82 -9.51
N ASP A 262 7.02 7.29 -8.51
CA ASP A 262 5.83 7.87 -7.86
C ASP A 262 5.80 7.49 -6.38
N VAL A 263 6.00 6.21 -6.10
CA VAL A 263 6.30 5.61 -4.80
C VAL A 263 7.56 4.77 -4.95
N PHE A 264 8.20 4.39 -3.83
CA PHE A 264 9.28 3.41 -3.89
C PHE A 264 8.76 2.08 -4.40
N ARG A 265 9.36 1.58 -5.47
CA ARG A 265 9.04 0.31 -6.13
C ARG A 265 10.25 -0.58 -6.11
N VAL A 266 10.02 -1.88 -5.92
CA VAL A 266 11.06 -2.89 -5.86
C VAL A 266 10.72 -4.02 -6.80
N CYS A 267 11.72 -4.44 -7.58
CA CYS A 267 11.76 -5.73 -8.24
C CYS A 267 12.78 -6.61 -7.55
N TYR A 268 12.47 -7.89 -7.34
CA TYR A 268 13.44 -8.87 -6.86
C TYR A 268 13.15 -10.25 -7.43
N LEU A 269 14.14 -11.13 -7.39
CA LEU A 269 14.07 -12.47 -7.94
C LEU A 269 13.91 -13.50 -6.82
N GLU A 270 12.83 -14.28 -6.87
CA GLU A 270 12.68 -15.48 -6.06
C GLU A 270 13.17 -16.70 -6.86
N SER A 271 13.97 -17.55 -6.23
CA SER A 271 14.44 -18.82 -6.80
C SER A 271 14.06 -19.97 -5.88
N TYR A 272 13.40 -20.98 -6.44
CA TYR A 272 13.06 -22.25 -5.80
C TYR A 272 13.91 -23.38 -6.38
N THR A 273 14.60 -24.12 -5.51
CA THR A 273 15.57 -25.17 -5.89
C THR A 273 15.09 -26.60 -5.60
N GLY A 274 13.76 -26.80 -5.52
CA GLY A 274 13.17 -28.13 -5.40
C GLY A 274 13.29 -28.98 -6.66
N SER A 275 12.61 -30.14 -6.62
CA SER A 275 12.62 -31.09 -7.73
C SER A 275 12.12 -30.50 -9.05
N VAL A 276 11.22 -29.51 -8.97
CA VAL A 276 10.82 -28.65 -10.07
C VAL A 276 11.33 -27.26 -9.73
N ALA A 277 12.51 -26.91 -10.22
CA ALA A 277 13.07 -25.58 -10.01
C ALA A 277 12.20 -24.52 -10.71
N ASP A 278 12.00 -23.39 -10.03
CA ASP A 278 11.31 -22.23 -10.59
C ASP A 278 12.06 -20.97 -10.20
N LYS A 279 11.94 -19.93 -11.03
CA LYS A 279 12.55 -18.63 -10.79
C LYS A 279 11.63 -17.55 -11.34
N ARG A 280 11.29 -16.57 -10.50
CA ARG A 280 10.30 -15.55 -10.87
C ARG A 280 10.64 -14.19 -10.29
N ALA A 281 10.47 -13.16 -11.12
CA ALA A 281 10.53 -11.77 -10.68
C ALA A 281 9.23 -11.39 -9.95
N PHE A 282 9.39 -10.76 -8.80
CA PHE A 282 8.33 -10.21 -7.97
C PHE A 282 8.43 -8.70 -7.92
N LEU A 283 7.28 -8.03 -7.92
CA LEU A 283 7.16 -6.58 -7.77
C LEU A 283 6.46 -6.26 -6.45
N SER A 284 6.98 -5.28 -5.73
CA SER A 284 6.31 -4.66 -4.59
C SER A 284 6.49 -3.15 -4.67
N HIS A 285 5.70 -2.41 -3.91
CA HIS A 285 5.86 -0.99 -3.73
C HIS A 285 5.48 -0.59 -2.31
N LEU A 286 6.01 0.55 -1.87
CA LEU A 286 5.57 1.18 -0.64
C LEU A 286 4.11 1.62 -0.81
N VAL A 287 3.31 1.45 0.23
CA VAL A 287 1.94 1.99 0.27
C VAL A 287 2.01 3.50 0.08
N ALA A 288 1.16 4.04 -0.78
CA ALA A 288 1.17 5.46 -1.12
C ALA A 288 1.08 6.37 0.12
N ASP A 289 1.61 7.59 -0.02
CA ASP A 289 1.70 8.64 1.00
C ASP A 289 2.55 8.30 2.25
N ASN A 290 3.18 7.11 2.33
CA ASN A 290 4.12 6.75 3.40
C ASN A 290 5.54 7.25 3.12
N SER A 291 6.27 7.53 4.19
CA SER A 291 7.72 7.69 4.11
C SER A 291 8.39 6.33 3.97
N PHE A 292 9.59 6.29 3.37
CA PHE A 292 10.38 5.07 3.31
C PHE A 292 10.66 4.49 4.72
N SER A 293 10.80 5.36 5.73
CA SER A 293 11.07 4.98 7.10
C SER A 293 9.91 4.26 7.81
N ASP A 294 8.68 4.43 7.32
CA ASP A 294 7.51 3.71 7.86
C ASP A 294 7.56 2.21 7.53
N ASN A 295 8.27 1.83 6.45
CA ASN A 295 8.39 0.46 5.94
C ASN A 295 7.02 -0.26 5.80
N ILE A 296 6.08 0.40 5.13
CA ILE A 296 4.76 -0.17 4.89
C ILE A 296 4.69 -0.61 3.43
N TRP A 297 5.14 -1.85 3.17
CA TRP A 297 5.18 -2.42 1.81
C TRP A 297 3.94 -3.26 1.49
N CYS A 298 3.48 -3.14 0.24
CA CYS A 298 2.45 -3.99 -0.34
C CYS A 298 2.91 -5.45 -0.43
N GLU A 299 1.95 -6.37 -0.50
CA GLU A 299 2.26 -7.77 -0.83
C GLU A 299 2.96 -7.84 -2.18
N SER A 300 4.07 -8.57 -2.23
CA SER A 300 4.81 -8.77 -3.47
C SER A 300 3.99 -9.62 -4.45
N VAL A 301 3.88 -9.15 -5.69
CA VAL A 301 3.14 -9.87 -6.74
C VAL A 301 4.11 -10.49 -7.75
N PRO A 302 3.90 -11.77 -8.13
CA PRO A 302 4.71 -12.40 -9.16
C PRO A 302 4.40 -11.79 -10.53
N THR A 303 5.39 -11.80 -11.41
CA THR A 303 5.23 -11.34 -12.79
C THR A 303 5.35 -12.51 -13.76
N SER A 304 4.78 -12.35 -14.96
CA SER A 304 5.02 -13.26 -16.08
C SER A 304 6.33 -12.96 -16.82
N MET A 305 7.10 -11.98 -16.36
CA MET A 305 8.35 -11.54 -16.99
C MET A 305 9.46 -12.51 -16.60
N SER A 306 10.08 -13.14 -17.59
CA SER A 306 11.14 -14.13 -17.37
C SER A 306 12.51 -13.47 -17.36
N SER A 307 13.31 -13.74 -16.32
CA SER A 307 14.73 -13.38 -16.26
C SER A 307 15.47 -14.32 -15.30
N GLU A 308 16.67 -14.73 -15.69
CA GLU A 308 17.53 -15.55 -14.84
C GLU A 308 18.36 -14.72 -13.86
N PHE A 309 18.56 -13.44 -14.18
CA PHE A 309 19.39 -12.50 -13.42
C PHE A 309 18.59 -11.34 -12.82
N GLY A 310 17.25 -11.36 -12.90
CA GLY A 310 16.37 -10.29 -12.43
C GLY A 310 16.24 -9.15 -13.44
N PHE A 311 15.79 -7.99 -12.97
CA PHE A 311 15.62 -6.80 -13.81
C PHE A 311 16.18 -5.58 -13.11
N ALA A 312 16.86 -4.71 -13.85
CA ALA A 312 17.15 -3.35 -13.42
C ALA A 312 15.92 -2.45 -13.64
N MET A 313 15.51 -1.72 -12.61
CA MET A 313 14.39 -0.79 -12.61
C MET A 313 14.89 0.64 -12.66
N GLU A 314 14.42 1.42 -13.62
CA GLU A 314 14.67 2.86 -13.72
C GLU A 314 13.45 3.55 -14.33
N HIS A 315 13.35 4.87 -14.21
CA HIS A 315 12.28 5.66 -14.79
C HIS A 315 12.78 6.89 -15.56
N ASP A 316 11.94 7.34 -16.48
CA ASP A 316 11.99 8.69 -17.02
C ASP A 316 10.73 9.46 -16.63
N GLY A 317 10.52 10.65 -17.20
CA GLY A 317 9.35 11.48 -16.90
C GLY A 317 8.00 10.89 -17.35
N GLN A 318 7.96 9.76 -18.06
CA GLN A 318 6.76 9.15 -18.65
C GLN A 318 6.59 7.67 -18.34
N TYR A 319 7.69 6.93 -18.20
CA TYR A 319 7.70 5.47 -18.12
C TYR A 319 8.62 4.97 -17.00
N VAL A 320 8.20 3.86 -16.39
CA VAL A 320 9.08 2.98 -15.61
C VAL A 320 9.52 1.85 -16.52
N TYR A 321 10.78 1.48 -16.46
CA TYR A 321 11.40 0.42 -17.24
C TYR A 321 11.84 -0.73 -16.32
N LEU A 322 11.73 -1.95 -16.82
CA LEU A 322 12.38 -3.13 -16.28
C LEU A 322 13.24 -3.73 -17.39
N ALA A 323 14.56 -3.69 -17.22
CA ALA A 323 15.49 -4.13 -18.24
C ALA A 323 16.37 -5.28 -17.73
N GLY A 324 16.32 -6.40 -18.46
CA GLY A 324 17.35 -7.43 -18.49
C GLY A 324 18.33 -7.20 -19.63
N VAL A 325 19.20 -8.18 -19.92
CA VAL A 325 20.07 -8.10 -21.11
C VAL A 325 19.26 -8.21 -22.41
N ASN A 326 18.36 -9.19 -22.46
CA ASN A 326 17.63 -9.60 -23.66
C ASN A 326 16.11 -9.33 -23.59
N ARG A 327 15.59 -8.87 -22.45
CA ARG A 327 14.16 -8.53 -22.27
C ARG A 327 14.05 -7.13 -21.70
N ILE A 328 13.19 -6.30 -22.27
CA ILE A 328 12.90 -4.97 -21.71
C ILE A 328 11.40 -4.75 -21.72
N TYR A 329 10.90 -4.31 -20.58
CA TYR A 329 9.51 -3.93 -20.38
C TYR A 329 9.44 -2.47 -20.00
N ARG A 330 8.33 -1.82 -20.32
CA ARG A 330 8.01 -0.49 -19.79
C ARG A 330 6.56 -0.39 -19.39
N ALA A 331 6.25 0.54 -18.49
CA ALA A 331 4.88 0.87 -18.09
C ALA A 331 4.75 2.38 -17.90
N LYS A 332 3.62 2.96 -18.33
CA LYS A 332 3.38 4.40 -18.20
C LYS A 332 3.14 4.76 -16.73
N ILE A 333 3.80 5.80 -16.23
CA ILE A 333 3.67 6.22 -14.82
C ILE A 333 2.58 7.27 -14.60
N ALA A 334 2.22 8.04 -15.63
CA ALA A 334 1.27 9.13 -15.48
C ALA A 334 -0.10 8.67 -14.95
N GLN A 335 -0.54 9.28 -13.86
CA GLN A 335 -1.91 9.13 -13.37
C GLN A 335 -2.90 9.88 -14.27
N SER A 336 -4.04 9.28 -14.51
CA SER A 336 -5.11 9.79 -15.36
C SER A 336 -6.47 9.36 -14.81
N SER A 337 -7.51 10.10 -15.20
CA SER A 337 -8.87 9.80 -14.77
C SER A 337 -9.87 9.98 -15.91
N LEU A 338 -10.93 9.19 -15.88
CA LEU A 338 -12.05 9.23 -16.80
C LEU A 338 -13.33 9.54 -16.03
N GLU A 339 -13.94 10.70 -16.32
CA GLU A 339 -15.23 11.08 -15.76
C GLU A 339 -16.37 10.40 -16.54
N ILE A 340 -17.24 9.72 -15.80
CA ILE A 340 -18.40 8.96 -16.29
C ILE A 340 -19.72 9.31 -15.58
N GLY A 341 -19.72 10.29 -14.68
CA GLY A 341 -20.86 10.75 -13.88
C GLY A 341 -22.00 11.34 -14.70
N ALA A 342 -21.71 11.93 -15.86
CA ALA A 342 -22.73 12.49 -16.75
C ALA A 342 -23.72 11.44 -17.29
N ASP A 343 -23.32 10.17 -17.36
CA ASP A 343 -24.13 9.09 -17.92
C ASP A 343 -24.88 8.27 -16.85
N ILE A 344 -24.85 8.67 -15.57
CA ILE A 344 -25.48 7.89 -14.49
C ILE A 344 -27.01 7.86 -14.65
N LEU A 345 -27.54 6.64 -14.76
CA LEU A 345 -28.98 6.35 -14.66
C LEU A 345 -29.38 6.05 -13.21
N LYS A 346 -28.52 5.31 -12.50
CA LYS A 346 -28.69 4.96 -11.08
C LYS A 346 -27.33 4.76 -10.43
N LEU A 347 -27.15 5.28 -9.23
CA LEU A 347 -25.99 5.03 -8.39
C LEU A 347 -26.46 4.73 -6.96
N GLU A 348 -25.88 3.70 -6.37
CA GLU A 348 -26.10 3.34 -4.98
C GLU A 348 -24.77 3.00 -4.31
N THR A 349 -24.51 3.61 -3.16
CA THR A 349 -23.43 3.21 -2.26
C THR A 349 -23.98 2.66 -0.96
N ASP A 350 -23.28 1.70 -0.38
CA ASP A 350 -23.47 1.24 0.99
C ASP A 350 -22.10 1.25 1.68
N CYS A 351 -22.02 1.76 2.90
CA CYS A 351 -20.79 1.89 3.66
C CYS A 351 -21.05 1.62 5.15
N GLY A 352 -20.33 0.64 5.70
CA GLY A 352 -20.27 0.30 7.11
C GLY A 352 -18.82 0.22 7.60
N SER A 353 -18.61 -0.26 8.83
CA SER A 353 -17.28 -0.26 9.47
C SER A 353 -16.22 -1.08 8.73
N LEU A 354 -16.62 -2.23 8.16
CA LEU A 354 -15.73 -3.18 7.48
C LEU A 354 -16.31 -3.65 6.13
N ASN A 355 -17.18 -2.82 5.53
CA ASN A 355 -17.73 -3.09 4.23
C ASN A 355 -18.07 -1.79 3.49
N GLY A 356 -18.00 -1.87 2.18
CA GLY A 356 -18.36 -0.78 1.30
C GLY A 356 -18.64 -1.32 -0.08
N SER A 357 -19.72 -0.86 -0.70
CA SER A 357 -20.05 -1.23 -2.07
C SER A 357 -20.58 -0.03 -2.85
N LEU A 358 -20.40 -0.10 -4.16
CA LEU A 358 -20.90 0.85 -5.13
C LEU A 358 -21.51 0.06 -6.29
N THR A 359 -22.74 0.40 -6.64
CA THR A 359 -23.40 -0.09 -7.86
C THR A 359 -23.81 1.10 -8.70
N VAL A 360 -23.36 1.15 -9.95
CA VAL A 360 -23.69 2.23 -10.90
C VAL A 360 -24.20 1.66 -12.19
N GLU A 361 -25.35 2.13 -12.65
CA GLU A 361 -25.86 1.90 -14.00
C GLU A 361 -25.67 3.16 -14.84
N LEU A 362 -24.95 3.03 -15.95
CA LEU A 362 -24.68 4.11 -16.90
C LEU A 362 -25.50 3.93 -18.18
N ASP A 363 -25.92 5.02 -18.80
CA ASP A 363 -26.49 5.01 -20.15
C ASP A 363 -25.41 4.61 -21.16
N ASN A 364 -25.72 3.62 -21.99
CA ASN A 364 -24.89 3.19 -23.10
C ASN A 364 -25.67 3.19 -24.42
N SER A 365 -26.78 3.92 -24.50
CA SER A 365 -27.60 4.04 -25.72
C SER A 365 -26.79 4.53 -26.93
N GLY A 366 -25.84 5.45 -26.72
CA GLY A 366 -24.91 5.94 -27.75
C GLY A 366 -23.68 5.05 -27.99
N GLY A 367 -23.53 3.94 -27.27
CA GLY A 367 -22.44 2.98 -27.45
C GLY A 367 -21.06 3.43 -26.93
N ARG A 368 -20.99 4.53 -26.15
CA ARG A 368 -19.74 5.06 -25.55
C ARG A 368 -18.93 3.95 -24.86
N TYR A 369 -19.60 3.09 -24.10
CA TYR A 369 -18.98 2.06 -23.27
C TYR A 369 -18.81 0.69 -23.98
N ASN A 370 -19.04 0.62 -25.29
CA ASN A 370 -18.92 -0.64 -26.04
C ASN A 370 -17.50 -1.22 -26.02
N ARG A 371 -16.49 -0.35 -25.89
CA ARG A 371 -15.06 -0.69 -25.89
C ARG A 371 -14.38 -0.56 -24.51
N ALA A 372 -15.14 -0.65 -23.42
CA ALA A 372 -14.59 -0.68 -22.06
C ALA A 372 -13.42 -1.66 -21.95
N GLY A 373 -12.28 -1.19 -21.45
CA GLY A 373 -11.03 -1.94 -21.37
C GLY A 373 -10.11 -1.84 -22.58
N SER A 374 -10.41 -0.96 -23.54
CA SER A 374 -9.53 -0.73 -24.70
C SER A 374 -9.53 0.74 -25.15
N GLY A 375 -8.48 1.14 -25.86
CA GLY A 375 -8.35 2.51 -26.39
C GLY A 375 -8.42 3.56 -25.30
N GLU A 376 -9.26 4.58 -25.47
CA GLU A 376 -9.47 5.65 -24.49
C GLU A 376 -10.20 5.19 -23.21
N LEU A 377 -10.79 3.99 -23.22
CA LEU A 377 -11.49 3.39 -22.08
C LEU A 377 -10.69 2.23 -21.47
N ASP A 378 -9.39 2.16 -21.72
CA ASP A 378 -8.54 1.08 -21.23
C ASP A 378 -8.55 0.94 -19.70
N MET A 379 -8.74 2.04 -18.96
CA MET A 379 -8.84 2.03 -17.50
C MET A 379 -10.19 1.52 -16.98
N LEU A 380 -11.25 1.49 -17.81
CA LEU A 380 -12.55 0.98 -17.41
C LEU A 380 -12.56 -0.56 -17.49
N THR A 381 -11.93 -1.19 -16.50
CA THR A 381 -11.77 -2.64 -16.36
C THR A 381 -11.95 -3.08 -14.91
N PRO A 382 -12.30 -4.35 -14.65
CA PRO A 382 -12.15 -4.92 -13.32
C PRO A 382 -10.74 -4.72 -12.74
N GLY A 383 -10.67 -4.42 -11.45
CA GLY A 383 -9.44 -4.10 -10.73
C GLY A 383 -8.93 -2.67 -10.95
N SER A 384 -9.71 -1.78 -11.58
CA SER A 384 -9.43 -0.34 -11.58
C SER A 384 -10.17 0.35 -10.45
N GLU A 385 -9.63 1.48 -9.99
CA GLU A 385 -10.26 2.29 -8.96
C GLU A 385 -11.33 3.20 -9.55
N ILE A 386 -12.43 3.38 -8.81
CA ILE A 386 -13.52 4.28 -9.14
C ILE A 386 -13.86 5.12 -7.90
N GLN A 387 -13.89 6.44 -8.08
CA GLN A 387 -14.21 7.38 -7.02
C GLN A 387 -15.60 7.96 -7.20
N PHE A 388 -16.42 7.87 -6.16
CA PHE A 388 -17.68 8.58 -6.07
C PHE A 388 -17.55 9.77 -5.12
N SER A 389 -17.85 10.98 -5.60
CA SER A 389 -17.91 12.17 -4.75
C SER A 389 -19.33 12.77 -4.77
N PRO A 390 -20.00 12.87 -3.60
CA PRO A 390 -21.27 13.59 -3.49
C PRO A 390 -21.03 15.10 -3.56
N GLY A 391 -21.97 15.85 -4.13
CA GLY A 391 -21.84 17.30 -4.28
C GLY A 391 -23.16 17.99 -4.59
N CYS A 392 -23.06 19.31 -4.71
CA CYS A 392 -24.16 20.22 -5.03
C CYS A 392 -23.66 21.34 -5.94
N GLU A 393 -24.58 21.93 -6.71
CA GLU A 393 -24.34 23.24 -7.31
C GLU A 393 -24.31 24.32 -6.24
N THR A 394 -23.37 25.24 -6.34
CA THR A 394 -23.17 26.34 -5.40
C THR A 394 -22.96 27.65 -6.16
N ASP A 395 -22.91 28.77 -5.43
CA ASP A 395 -22.58 30.07 -6.00
C ASP A 395 -21.16 30.12 -6.61
N ASN A 396 -20.28 29.18 -6.23
CA ASN A 396 -18.92 29.03 -6.76
C ASN A 396 -18.83 27.97 -7.88
N GLY A 397 -19.98 27.47 -8.37
CA GLY A 397 -20.07 26.36 -9.32
C GLY A 397 -20.29 25.01 -8.64
N ASP A 398 -20.06 23.93 -9.39
CA ASP A 398 -20.23 22.57 -8.88
C ASP A 398 -19.15 22.23 -7.85
N GLU A 399 -19.55 22.01 -6.59
CA GLU A 399 -18.66 21.63 -5.50
C GLU A 399 -18.98 20.22 -5.00
N TYR A 400 -17.95 19.49 -4.56
CA TYR A 400 -18.05 18.10 -4.14
C TYR A 400 -17.37 17.90 -2.78
N GLY A 401 -17.97 17.06 -1.94
CA GLY A 401 -17.36 16.57 -0.71
C GLY A 401 -16.25 15.55 -0.96
N PRO A 402 -15.60 15.05 0.11
CA PRO A 402 -14.62 13.98 0.01
C PRO A 402 -15.26 12.76 -0.66
N GLY A 403 -14.64 12.29 -1.74
CA GLY A 403 -15.10 11.08 -2.42
C GLY A 403 -14.69 9.80 -1.71
N GLN A 404 -15.47 8.73 -1.91
CA GLN A 404 -15.13 7.37 -1.52
C GLN A 404 -14.54 6.60 -2.70
N LEU A 405 -13.49 5.83 -2.44
CA LEU A 405 -12.86 4.96 -3.43
C LEU A 405 -13.40 3.54 -3.34
N TYR A 406 -13.61 2.95 -4.51
CA TYR A 406 -13.98 1.57 -4.69
C TYR A 406 -13.12 0.96 -5.79
N VAL A 407 -13.12 -0.36 -5.86
CA VAL A 407 -12.44 -1.17 -6.86
C VAL A 407 -13.49 -1.87 -7.70
N ILE A 408 -13.45 -1.67 -9.01
CA ILE A 408 -14.39 -2.31 -9.94
C ILE A 408 -14.21 -3.83 -9.87
N GLN A 409 -15.28 -4.54 -9.54
CA GLN A 409 -15.32 -6.00 -9.50
C GLN A 409 -15.87 -6.59 -10.80
N SER A 410 -16.87 -5.94 -11.38
CA SER A 410 -17.46 -6.39 -12.64
C SER A 410 -18.04 -5.25 -13.48
N LEU A 411 -18.11 -5.52 -14.78
CA LEU A 411 -18.75 -4.71 -15.80
C LEU A 411 -19.77 -5.59 -16.53
N GLU A 412 -21.06 -5.31 -16.37
CA GLU A 412 -22.14 -6.05 -17.03
C GLU A 412 -22.79 -5.16 -18.09
N LYS A 413 -22.74 -5.57 -19.36
CA LYS A 413 -23.50 -4.92 -20.44
C LYS A 413 -24.94 -5.43 -20.40
N ARG A 414 -25.90 -4.52 -20.33
CA ARG A 414 -27.34 -4.84 -20.30
C ARG A 414 -28.05 -4.27 -21.50
N ILE A 415 -29.03 -5.03 -21.98
CA ILE A 415 -29.98 -4.59 -22.99
C ILE A 415 -31.37 -4.92 -22.45
N SER A 416 -32.19 -3.90 -22.24
CA SER A 416 -33.56 -4.06 -21.75
C SER A 416 -34.45 -2.95 -22.30
N GLY A 417 -35.66 -3.30 -22.73
CA GLY A 417 -36.63 -2.33 -23.27
C GLY A 417 -36.09 -1.48 -24.44
N GLY A 418 -35.18 -2.03 -25.25
CA GLY A 418 -34.53 -1.31 -26.36
C GLY A 418 -33.41 -0.35 -25.95
N LYS A 419 -33.05 -0.29 -24.66
CA LYS A 419 -31.96 0.55 -24.14
C LYS A 419 -30.74 -0.31 -23.80
N SER A 420 -29.55 0.20 -24.08
CA SER A 420 -28.30 -0.39 -23.62
C SER A 420 -27.80 0.38 -22.40
N SER A 421 -27.38 -0.35 -21.36
CA SER A 421 -26.73 0.23 -20.19
C SER A 421 -25.48 -0.57 -19.80
N LEU A 422 -24.58 0.07 -19.06
CA LEU A 422 -23.43 -0.58 -18.42
C LEU A 422 -23.66 -0.57 -16.91
N LEU A 423 -23.74 -1.74 -16.29
CA LEU A 423 -23.72 -1.87 -14.84
C LEU A 423 -22.30 -2.11 -14.35
N ILE A 424 -21.84 -1.25 -13.45
CA ILE A 424 -20.57 -1.36 -12.72
C ILE A 424 -20.90 -1.81 -11.30
N ARG A 425 -20.25 -2.88 -10.86
CA ARG A 425 -20.22 -3.27 -9.44
C ARG A 425 -18.83 -3.09 -8.91
N ALA A 426 -18.71 -2.39 -7.80
CA ALA A 426 -17.45 -2.11 -7.14
C ALA A 426 -17.59 -2.33 -5.62
N GLU A 427 -16.47 -2.70 -5.00
CA GLU A 427 -16.35 -2.91 -3.56
C GLU A 427 -15.22 -2.01 -3.04
N ASP A 428 -15.27 -1.60 -1.79
CA ASP A 428 -14.17 -0.88 -1.19
C ASP A 428 -12.91 -1.77 -1.04
N THR A 429 -11.81 -1.18 -0.59
CA THR A 429 -10.52 -1.87 -0.54
C THR A 429 -10.49 -3.08 0.40
N PHE A 430 -11.48 -3.25 1.31
CA PHE A 430 -11.57 -4.48 2.11
C PHE A 430 -11.71 -5.73 1.23
N CYS A 431 -12.20 -5.62 -0.02
CA CYS A 431 -12.22 -6.74 -0.95
C CYS A 431 -10.82 -7.31 -1.23
N ARG A 432 -9.78 -6.47 -1.25
CA ARG A 432 -8.38 -6.91 -1.43
C ARG A 432 -7.90 -7.64 -0.18
N LEU A 433 -8.21 -7.11 0.99
CA LEU A 433 -7.84 -7.73 2.26
C LEU A 433 -8.49 -9.11 2.45
N LYS A 434 -9.76 -9.27 2.06
CA LYS A 434 -10.48 -10.56 2.04
C LYS A 434 -9.88 -11.58 1.07
N ARG A 435 -9.20 -11.12 0.01
CA ARG A 435 -8.58 -11.98 -1.03
C ARG A 435 -7.13 -12.30 -0.73
N TRP A 436 -6.43 -11.43 -0.01
CA TRP A 436 -5.06 -11.70 0.43
C TRP A 436 -5.03 -12.98 1.27
N ARG A 437 -3.97 -13.74 1.10
CA ARG A 437 -3.69 -14.97 1.82
C ARG A 437 -2.23 -14.94 2.22
N ALA A 438 -1.95 -15.16 3.51
CA ALA A 438 -0.58 -15.22 3.98
C ALA A 438 0.15 -16.38 3.30
N THR A 439 1.31 -16.08 2.70
CA THR A 439 2.12 -17.05 1.96
C THR A 439 3.07 -17.82 2.86
N ASN A 440 3.43 -17.24 4.01
CA ASN A 440 4.29 -17.83 5.02
C ASN A 440 3.74 -17.60 6.43
N GLN A 441 4.11 -18.49 7.36
CA GLN A 441 3.78 -18.29 8.77
C GLN A 441 4.61 -17.14 9.33
N MET A 442 3.96 -16.29 10.12
CA MET A 442 4.57 -15.17 10.83
C MET A 442 4.14 -15.20 12.29
N ARG A 443 5.00 -14.77 13.20
CA ARG A 443 4.66 -14.70 14.62
C ARG A 443 5.37 -13.56 15.30
N TRP A 444 4.62 -12.79 16.08
CA TRP A 444 5.14 -11.71 16.92
C TRP A 444 4.90 -12.00 18.40
N ASN A 445 5.70 -11.37 19.24
CA ASN A 445 5.49 -11.28 20.68
C ASN A 445 5.52 -12.57 21.50
N ARG A 446 6.04 -13.68 20.96
CA ARG A 446 6.23 -14.92 21.72
C ARG A 446 7.13 -14.74 22.95
N SER A 447 8.20 -13.95 22.80
CA SER A 447 9.26 -13.81 23.82
C SER A 447 9.68 -12.38 24.11
N SER A 448 9.20 -11.39 23.35
CA SER A 448 9.52 -9.97 23.51
C SER A 448 8.44 -9.10 22.90
N SER A 449 8.17 -7.92 23.46
CA SER A 449 7.18 -6.97 22.91
C SER A 449 7.71 -6.29 21.65
N GLN A 450 7.50 -6.91 20.49
CA GLN A 450 7.96 -6.45 19.18
C GLN A 450 6.96 -5.50 18.50
N LEU A 451 5.70 -5.92 18.37
CA LEU A 451 4.64 -5.14 17.72
C LEU A 451 3.38 -5.10 18.57
N SER A 452 2.84 -3.92 18.79
CA SER A 452 1.52 -3.75 19.41
C SER A 452 0.40 -4.21 18.46
N VAL A 453 -0.86 -4.24 18.94
CA VAL A 453 -2.03 -4.46 18.08
C VAL A 453 -2.00 -3.52 16.87
N ARG A 454 -1.71 -2.22 17.06
CA ARG A 454 -1.56 -1.27 15.94
C ARG A 454 -0.50 -1.70 14.94
N GLY A 455 0.67 -2.11 15.41
CA GLY A 455 1.78 -2.53 14.55
C GLY A 455 1.41 -3.74 13.69
N ILE A 456 0.75 -4.74 14.28
CA ILE A 456 0.31 -5.94 13.55
C ILE A 456 -0.83 -5.58 12.58
N MET A 457 -1.78 -4.72 12.98
CA MET A 457 -2.83 -4.23 12.08
C MET A 457 -2.22 -3.51 10.86
N GLY A 458 -1.27 -2.59 11.10
CA GLY A 458 -0.57 -1.87 10.03
C GLY A 458 0.12 -2.83 9.05
N TYR A 459 0.77 -3.88 9.56
CA TYR A 459 1.37 -4.92 8.72
C TYR A 459 0.33 -5.65 7.85
N VAL A 460 -0.78 -6.09 8.44
CA VAL A 460 -1.84 -6.83 7.71
C VAL A 460 -2.50 -5.94 6.66
N LEU A 461 -2.78 -4.68 6.99
CA LEU A 461 -3.37 -3.69 6.10
C LEU A 461 -2.44 -3.35 4.93
N SER A 462 -1.13 -3.28 5.17
CA SER A 462 -0.15 -2.96 4.13
C SER A 462 -0.21 -3.96 2.98
N LYS A 463 -0.51 -5.24 3.26
CA LYS A 463 -0.60 -6.29 2.24
C LYS A 463 -1.70 -6.06 1.21
N ALA A 464 -2.72 -5.29 1.58
CA ALA A 464 -3.81 -4.88 0.70
C ALA A 464 -3.64 -3.44 0.18
N GLY A 465 -2.48 -2.82 0.39
CA GLY A 465 -2.18 -1.45 -0.02
C GLY A 465 -2.89 -0.38 0.82
N ILE A 466 -3.32 -0.73 2.03
CA ILE A 466 -4.08 0.16 2.92
C ILE A 466 -3.14 0.74 3.97
N ARG A 467 -3.19 2.06 4.13
CA ARG A 467 -2.53 2.76 5.24
C ARG A 467 -3.51 2.99 6.40
N MET A 468 -3.02 2.78 7.62
CA MET A 468 -3.78 3.11 8.84
C MET A 468 -3.49 4.54 9.29
N GLU A 469 -4.54 5.30 9.55
CA GLU A 469 -4.51 6.63 10.15
C GLU A 469 -5.23 6.61 11.49
N VAL A 470 -4.75 7.38 12.46
CA VAL A 470 -5.32 7.39 13.82
C VAL A 470 -5.96 8.74 14.09
N LEU A 471 -7.29 8.79 14.13
CA LEU A 471 -8.03 9.97 14.58
C LEU A 471 -8.14 10.00 16.11
N SER A 472 -8.39 8.84 16.70
CA SER A 472 -8.31 8.61 18.14
C SER A 472 -8.01 7.13 18.41
N ALA A 473 -7.35 6.86 19.53
CA ALA A 473 -6.94 5.51 19.91
C ALA A 473 -7.18 5.25 21.40
N SER A 474 -7.52 4.02 21.73
CA SER A 474 -7.41 3.51 23.09
C SER A 474 -5.94 3.31 23.46
N ALA A 475 -5.64 3.32 24.76
CA ALA A 475 -4.28 3.01 25.22
C ALA A 475 -3.87 1.59 24.82
N GLN A 476 -4.81 0.64 24.80
CA GLN A 476 -4.59 -0.76 24.47
C GLN A 476 -4.12 -0.97 23.03
N LEU A 477 -4.58 -0.15 22.09
CA LEU A 477 -4.14 -0.21 20.69
C LEU A 477 -2.61 -0.11 20.56
N ASP A 478 -1.98 0.72 21.39
CA ASP A 478 -0.54 0.99 21.38
C ASP A 478 0.27 0.17 22.38
N SER A 479 -0.36 -0.27 23.47
CA SER A 479 0.33 -0.89 24.61
C SER A 479 0.10 -2.38 24.77
N PHE A 480 -0.85 -2.98 24.03
CA PHE A 480 -1.10 -4.42 24.08
C PHE A 480 -0.29 -5.15 22.99
N TYR A 481 0.52 -6.13 23.41
CA TYR A 481 1.44 -6.90 22.56
C TYR A 481 1.06 -8.38 22.57
N PRO A 482 0.04 -8.81 21.81
CA PRO A 482 -0.42 -10.19 21.80
C PRO A 482 0.62 -11.11 21.14
N ASP A 483 0.86 -12.29 21.72
CA ASP A 483 1.52 -13.40 21.03
C ASP A 483 0.61 -13.86 19.88
N PHE A 484 0.92 -13.34 18.69
CA PHE A 484 0.04 -13.42 17.54
C PHE A 484 0.74 -14.16 16.42
N THR A 485 0.09 -15.21 15.91
CA THR A 485 0.57 -16.00 14.78
C THR A 485 -0.39 -15.82 13.61
N ILE A 486 0.16 -15.53 12.44
CA ILE A 486 -0.51 -15.63 11.15
C ILE A 486 -0.04 -16.93 10.52
N HIS A 487 -0.97 -17.80 10.15
CA HIS A 487 -0.70 -19.06 9.47
C HIS A 487 -0.80 -18.90 7.96
N VAL A 488 -0.14 -19.81 7.24
CA VAL A 488 -0.27 -19.88 5.78
C VAL A 488 -1.74 -20.09 5.41
N GLY A 489 -2.25 -19.27 4.50
CA GLY A 489 -3.64 -19.32 4.05
C GLY A 489 -4.65 -18.56 4.92
N ASP A 490 -4.23 -17.97 6.04
CA ASP A 490 -5.08 -17.01 6.76
C ASP A 490 -5.42 -15.82 5.85
N ASP A 491 -6.65 -15.32 5.91
CA ASP A 491 -7.05 -14.12 5.19
C ASP A 491 -6.91 -12.86 6.04
N GLY A 492 -6.63 -11.73 5.38
CA GLY A 492 -6.34 -10.48 6.07
C GLY A 492 -7.54 -9.88 6.79
N TYR A 493 -8.76 -10.22 6.34
CA TYR A 493 -9.98 -9.64 6.88
C TYR A 493 -10.32 -10.28 8.24
N GLU A 494 -10.28 -11.61 8.32
CA GLU A 494 -10.44 -12.33 9.59
C GLU A 494 -9.33 -11.96 10.59
N LEU A 495 -8.11 -11.76 10.11
CA LEU A 495 -7.00 -11.29 10.95
C LEU A 495 -7.25 -9.88 11.49
N LEU A 496 -7.76 -8.96 10.66
CA LEU A 496 -8.14 -7.62 11.09
C LEU A 496 -9.26 -7.67 12.14
N GLU A 497 -10.31 -8.47 11.92
CA GLU A 497 -11.40 -8.64 12.90
C GLU A 497 -10.88 -9.21 14.22
N LYS A 498 -9.98 -10.19 14.16
CA LYS A 498 -9.34 -10.77 15.35
C LYS A 498 -8.50 -9.75 16.10
N LEU A 499 -7.69 -8.95 15.42
CA LEU A 499 -6.88 -7.90 16.04
C LEU A 499 -7.76 -6.80 16.65
N LEU A 500 -8.80 -6.39 15.94
CA LEU A 500 -9.79 -5.45 16.48
C LEU A 500 -10.49 -6.03 17.70
N SER A 501 -10.75 -7.34 17.78
CA SER A 501 -11.35 -7.95 18.98
C SER A 501 -10.52 -7.72 20.26
N PHE A 502 -9.25 -7.34 20.11
CA PHE A 502 -8.36 -7.09 21.25
C PHE A 502 -8.53 -5.73 21.91
N VAL A 503 -9.16 -4.79 21.22
CA VAL A 503 -9.19 -3.36 21.58
C VAL A 503 -10.60 -2.80 21.40
N PRO A 504 -10.99 -1.75 22.12
CA PRO A 504 -12.32 -1.14 21.96
C PRO A 504 -12.44 -0.29 20.69
N ASP A 505 -11.34 -0.04 20.00
CA ASP A 505 -11.26 0.77 18.78
C ASP A 505 -12.08 0.18 17.63
N LEU A 506 -12.59 1.09 16.81
CA LEU A 506 -13.26 0.82 15.55
C LEU A 506 -12.48 1.44 14.39
N VAL A 507 -12.76 0.95 13.20
CA VAL A 507 -12.15 1.43 11.98
C VAL A 507 -13.20 1.68 10.90
N PHE A 508 -12.91 2.59 9.98
CA PHE A 508 -13.68 2.80 8.76
C PHE A 508 -12.76 3.21 7.61
N LEU A 509 -13.18 2.95 6.38
CA LEU A 509 -12.38 3.26 5.19
C LEU A 509 -12.81 4.58 4.55
N GLN A 510 -11.85 5.44 4.24
CA GLN A 510 -12.07 6.62 3.44
C GLN A 510 -10.85 6.92 2.56
N GLY A 511 -11.07 7.05 1.25
CA GLY A 511 -9.98 7.16 0.29
C GLY A 511 -9.09 5.89 0.29
N HIS A 512 -7.77 6.06 0.39
CA HIS A 512 -6.80 4.96 0.50
C HIS A 512 -6.46 4.59 1.95
N TYR A 513 -7.17 5.20 2.90
CA TYR A 513 -6.86 5.10 4.32
C TYR A 513 -7.93 4.35 5.08
N ILE A 514 -7.50 3.60 6.08
CA ILE A 514 -8.36 3.13 7.15
C ILE A 514 -8.14 4.01 8.37
N TYR A 515 -9.19 4.66 8.82
CA TYR A 515 -9.16 5.54 9.98
C TYR A 515 -9.56 4.77 11.23
N CYS A 516 -8.71 4.83 12.25
CA CYS A 516 -8.96 4.32 13.58
C CYS A 516 -9.61 5.40 14.45
N VAL A 517 -10.66 5.00 15.15
CA VAL A 517 -11.34 5.81 16.15
C VAL A 517 -11.54 5.00 17.42
N TYR A 518 -11.50 5.69 18.55
CA TYR A 518 -11.89 5.17 19.85
C TYR A 518 -13.17 5.89 20.31
N PRO A 519 -14.36 5.32 20.02
CA PRO A 519 -15.64 5.98 20.30
C PRO A 519 -15.93 6.03 21.80
N ARG A 520 -16.29 7.20 22.33
CA ARG A 520 -16.64 7.40 23.75
C ARG A 520 -18.09 7.84 23.92
N GLU A 521 -18.68 7.47 25.06
CA GLU A 521 -20.03 7.91 25.44
C GLU A 521 -20.11 9.44 25.65
N THR A 522 -18.96 10.09 25.86
CA THR A 522 -18.84 11.53 26.03
C THR A 522 -18.53 12.28 24.72
N ASP A 523 -18.50 11.59 23.58
CA ASP A 523 -18.27 12.23 22.29
C ASP A 523 -19.38 13.23 21.98
N SER A 524 -18.97 14.45 21.63
CA SER A 524 -19.92 15.54 21.36
C SER A 524 -20.42 15.51 19.92
N PRO A 525 -21.69 15.91 19.65
CA PRO A 525 -22.20 16.04 18.30
C PRO A 525 -21.38 17.02 17.45
N VAL A 526 -20.98 16.57 16.26
CA VAL A 526 -20.26 17.39 15.26
C VAL A 526 -21.20 17.99 14.20
N TYR A 527 -22.45 17.52 14.15
CA TYR A 527 -23.46 18.00 13.20
C TYR A 527 -24.87 17.88 13.77
N SER A 528 -25.83 18.62 13.20
CA SER A 528 -27.24 18.60 13.61
C SER A 528 -28.18 18.42 12.41
N TYR A 529 -29.06 17.43 12.50
CA TYR A 529 -30.19 17.22 11.59
C TYR A 529 -31.50 17.73 12.22
N GLY A 530 -32.42 18.21 11.39
CA GLY A 530 -33.67 18.83 11.81
C GLY A 530 -34.00 20.05 10.95
N LEU A 531 -34.10 21.23 11.56
CA LEU A 531 -34.56 22.45 10.88
C LEU A 531 -33.72 22.84 9.65
N ASN A 532 -32.40 22.92 9.80
CA ASN A 532 -31.51 23.39 8.71
C ASN A 532 -31.12 22.27 7.73
N HIS A 533 -31.24 21.01 8.14
CA HIS A 533 -30.97 19.88 7.27
C HIS A 533 -32.05 18.82 7.56
N PRO A 534 -33.13 18.81 6.77
CA PRO A 534 -34.35 18.09 7.11
C PRO A 534 -34.16 16.58 7.15
N VAL A 535 -34.94 15.94 8.02
CA VAL A 535 -35.10 14.49 8.07
C VAL A 535 -36.41 14.15 7.35
N PHE A 536 -36.31 13.46 6.21
CA PHE A 536 -37.47 13.05 5.42
C PHE A 536 -38.26 11.91 6.07
N SER A 537 -37.55 10.98 6.71
CA SER A 537 -38.15 9.92 7.52
C SER A 537 -37.16 9.44 8.58
N GLY A 538 -37.69 8.99 9.72
CA GLY A 538 -36.91 8.51 10.84
C GLY A 538 -37.59 7.32 11.50
N VAL A 539 -36.79 6.31 11.85
CA VAL A 539 -37.18 5.19 12.71
C VAL A 539 -36.21 5.17 13.88
N TYR A 540 -36.74 5.12 15.09
CA TYR A 540 -35.96 5.12 16.33
C TYR A 540 -36.41 3.96 17.20
N ALA A 541 -35.45 3.26 17.78
CA ALA A 541 -35.71 2.08 18.60
C ALA A 541 -34.76 2.05 19.80
N ASP A 542 -35.29 1.61 20.93
CA ASP A 542 -34.50 1.19 22.07
C ASP A 542 -34.33 -0.33 21.99
N THR A 543 -33.09 -0.76 21.83
CA THR A 543 -32.72 -2.17 21.67
C THR A 543 -31.83 -2.62 22.82
N PHE A 544 -31.91 -3.91 23.12
CA PHE A 544 -30.98 -4.58 24.03
C PHE A 544 -29.64 -4.89 23.34
N SER A 545 -28.59 -5.01 24.14
CA SER A 545 -27.27 -5.47 23.68
C SER A 545 -27.30 -6.92 23.25
N GLU A 546 -26.54 -7.25 22.19
CA GLU A 546 -26.32 -8.64 21.76
C GLU A 546 -25.70 -9.50 22.88
N VAL A 547 -24.91 -8.87 23.74
CA VAL A 547 -24.25 -9.50 24.89
C VAL A 547 -24.49 -8.64 26.12
N ASN A 548 -24.99 -9.26 27.20
CA ASN A 548 -25.19 -8.62 28.49
C ASN A 548 -24.42 -9.29 29.63
N ARG A 549 -23.72 -10.39 29.35
CA ARG A 549 -22.75 -11.02 30.24
C ARG A 549 -21.53 -11.48 29.45
N VAL A 550 -20.35 -11.12 29.93
CA VAL A 550 -19.09 -11.60 29.34
C VAL A 550 -18.34 -12.41 30.40
N VAL A 551 -17.89 -13.60 30.02
CA VAL A 551 -17.02 -14.45 30.84
C VAL A 551 -15.71 -14.60 30.09
N LEU A 552 -14.63 -14.12 30.71
CA LEU A 552 -13.29 -14.15 30.12
C LEU A 552 -12.38 -15.04 30.95
N GLU A 553 -11.75 -16.01 30.30
CA GLU A 553 -10.73 -16.89 30.86
C GLU A 553 -9.36 -16.51 30.31
N GLY A 554 -8.42 -16.24 31.22
CA GLY A 554 -7.02 -15.93 30.94
C GLY A 554 -6.07 -16.93 31.58
N VAL A 555 -4.78 -16.80 31.32
CA VAL A 555 -3.73 -17.68 31.87
C VAL A 555 -2.67 -16.82 32.56
N ASP A 556 -2.51 -16.97 33.86
CA ASP A 556 -1.51 -16.21 34.64
C ASP A 556 -0.06 -16.64 34.32
N SER A 557 0.91 -15.92 34.88
CA SER A 557 2.34 -16.20 34.69
C SER A 557 2.77 -17.59 35.21
N SER A 558 1.96 -18.25 36.04
CA SER A 558 2.17 -19.61 36.55
C SER A 558 1.43 -20.66 35.72
N SER A 559 0.93 -20.31 34.54
CA SER A 559 0.13 -21.16 33.66
C SER A 559 -1.19 -21.65 34.27
N ARG A 560 -1.74 -20.92 35.24
CA ARG A 560 -3.05 -21.23 35.85
C ARG A 560 -4.14 -20.42 35.18
N ILE A 561 -5.27 -21.07 34.92
CA ILE A 561 -6.45 -20.40 34.37
C ILE A 561 -7.10 -19.55 35.46
N PHE A 562 -7.43 -18.31 35.13
CA PHE A 562 -8.28 -17.44 35.94
C PHE A 562 -9.46 -16.94 35.11
N MET A 563 -10.56 -16.60 35.79
CA MET A 563 -11.80 -16.17 35.15
C MET A 563 -12.24 -14.81 35.70
N VAL A 564 -12.67 -13.92 34.81
CA VAL A 564 -13.32 -12.64 35.14
C VAL A 564 -14.70 -12.61 34.47
N GLN A 565 -15.67 -11.98 35.14
CA GLN A 565 -17.02 -11.80 34.61
C GLN A 565 -17.45 -10.35 34.73
N GLY A 566 -18.26 -9.90 33.78
CA GLY A 566 -18.93 -8.62 33.81
C GLY A 566 -20.35 -8.74 33.28
N PHE A 567 -21.19 -7.79 33.66
CA PHE A 567 -22.64 -7.90 33.59
C PHE A 567 -23.28 -6.56 33.27
N LEU A 568 -24.33 -6.58 32.46
CA LEU A 568 -25.32 -5.52 32.30
C LEU A 568 -26.60 -5.96 33.01
N TRP A 569 -26.65 -5.76 34.33
CA TRP A 569 -27.70 -6.31 35.19
C TRP A 569 -29.12 -5.89 34.77
N ASP A 570 -29.31 -4.62 34.41
CA ASP A 570 -30.63 -4.11 34.00
C ASP A 570 -31.17 -4.86 32.77
N GLU A 571 -30.31 -5.11 31.77
CA GLU A 571 -30.70 -5.89 30.60
C GLU A 571 -30.95 -7.37 30.92
N ILE A 572 -30.18 -7.95 31.86
CA ILE A 572 -30.36 -9.34 32.30
C ILE A 572 -31.71 -9.51 32.99
N TYR A 573 -32.09 -8.56 33.85
CA TYR A 573 -33.36 -8.61 34.56
C TYR A 573 -34.56 -8.39 33.62
N GLN A 574 -34.39 -7.60 32.56
CA GLN A 574 -35.46 -7.33 31.59
C GLN A 574 -35.58 -8.40 30.49
N ASN A 575 -34.46 -8.99 30.05
CA ASN A 575 -34.44 -9.83 28.85
C ASN A 575 -33.47 -11.02 28.95
N HIS A 576 -33.32 -11.59 30.15
CA HIS A 576 -32.51 -12.78 30.47
C HIS A 576 -31.02 -12.69 30.10
N ASP A 577 -30.25 -13.71 30.49
CA ASP A 577 -28.81 -13.83 30.21
C ASP A 577 -28.54 -14.07 28.71
N ARG A 578 -27.66 -13.24 28.14
CA ARG A 578 -26.98 -13.40 26.84
C ARG A 578 -25.47 -13.41 27.08
N THR A 579 -24.93 -14.59 27.39
CA THR A 579 -23.52 -14.80 27.73
C THR A 579 -22.64 -14.97 26.50
N LEU A 580 -21.54 -14.22 26.46
CA LEU A 580 -20.36 -14.50 25.64
C LEU A 580 -19.25 -15.08 26.51
N ARG A 581 -18.72 -16.25 26.13
CA ARG A 581 -17.54 -16.85 26.78
C ARG A 581 -16.33 -16.75 25.87
N ILE A 582 -15.21 -16.27 26.42
CA ILE A 582 -13.95 -16.08 25.70
C ILE A 582 -12.83 -16.71 26.51
N TYR A 583 -11.96 -17.45 25.83
CA TYR A 583 -10.66 -17.86 26.34
C TYR A 583 -9.59 -17.13 25.53
N ASP A 584 -8.70 -16.40 26.20
CA ASP A 584 -7.59 -15.70 25.55
C ASP A 584 -6.29 -15.90 26.35
N ARG A 585 -5.37 -16.65 25.73
CA ARG A 585 -4.05 -16.94 26.31
C ARG A 585 -3.16 -15.70 26.43
N ASN A 586 -3.46 -14.63 25.70
CA ASN A 586 -2.72 -13.37 25.81
C ASN A 586 -3.09 -12.57 27.06
N ILE A 587 -4.15 -12.96 27.77
CA ILE A 587 -4.61 -12.29 28.98
C ILE A 587 -3.97 -12.97 30.20
N ASN A 588 -2.95 -12.31 30.75
CA ASN A 588 -2.13 -12.83 31.85
C ASN A 588 -2.29 -12.06 33.18
N THR A 589 -3.09 -11.00 33.19
CA THR A 589 -3.39 -10.22 34.39
C THR A 589 -4.89 -9.93 34.51
N LEU A 590 -5.35 -9.67 35.73
CA LEU A 590 -6.72 -9.23 35.99
C LEU A 590 -7.05 -7.87 35.34
N ALA A 591 -6.05 -6.98 35.20
CA ALA A 591 -6.22 -5.69 34.56
C ALA A 591 -6.54 -5.85 33.07
N HIS A 592 -5.71 -6.61 32.34
CA HIS A 592 -5.95 -6.92 30.92
C HIS A 592 -7.30 -7.62 30.71
N ALA A 593 -7.69 -8.52 31.63
CA ALA A 593 -8.97 -9.20 31.56
C ALA A 593 -10.17 -8.24 31.68
N ARG A 594 -10.10 -7.26 32.60
CA ARG A 594 -11.16 -6.25 32.76
C ARG A 594 -11.25 -5.34 31.54
N GLU A 595 -10.11 -4.83 31.06
CA GLU A 595 -10.08 -3.98 29.87
C GLU A 595 -10.63 -4.69 28.63
N ARG A 596 -10.29 -5.97 28.45
CA ARG A 596 -10.82 -6.77 27.35
C ARG A 596 -12.33 -6.97 27.49
N LEU A 597 -12.80 -7.20 28.71
CA LEU A 597 -14.22 -7.37 29.00
C LEU A 597 -15.00 -6.09 28.66
N ASP A 598 -14.51 -4.94 29.09
CA ASP A 598 -15.12 -3.63 28.80
C ASP A 598 -15.14 -3.34 27.29
N SER A 599 -14.10 -3.75 26.55
CA SER A 599 -14.08 -3.68 25.09
C SER A 599 -15.23 -4.44 24.44
N TYR A 600 -15.54 -5.66 24.91
CA TYR A 600 -16.67 -6.44 24.37
C TYR A 600 -18.01 -5.75 24.64
N PHE A 601 -18.23 -5.24 25.84
CA PHE A 601 -19.46 -4.48 26.13
C PHE A 601 -19.57 -3.22 25.28
N ARG A 602 -18.47 -2.47 25.15
CA ARG A 602 -18.45 -1.26 24.34
C ARG A 602 -18.76 -1.56 22.87
N LYS A 603 -18.18 -2.62 22.30
CA LYS A 603 -18.45 -3.04 20.92
C LYS A 603 -19.89 -3.52 20.73
N ALA A 604 -20.42 -4.27 21.69
CA ALA A 604 -21.81 -4.70 21.66
C ALA A 604 -22.77 -3.50 21.70
N ALA A 605 -22.49 -2.50 22.55
CA ALA A 605 -23.26 -1.25 22.60
C ALA A 605 -23.20 -0.45 21.29
N LEU A 606 -22.01 -0.35 20.68
CA LEU A 606 -21.80 0.37 19.42
C LEU A 606 -22.47 -0.31 18.22
N LYS A 607 -22.57 -1.65 18.21
CA LYS A 607 -23.25 -2.41 17.14
C LYS A 607 -24.77 -2.33 17.20
N GLN A 608 -25.35 -1.90 18.33
CA GLN A 608 -26.81 -1.79 18.46
C GLN A 608 -27.35 -0.79 17.44
N GLN A 609 -28.17 -1.28 16.51
CA GLN A 609 -28.88 -0.44 15.57
C GLN A 609 -30.13 0.14 16.25
N THR A 610 -30.01 1.39 16.70
CA THR A 610 -31.06 2.12 17.43
C THR A 610 -31.97 2.95 16.51
N GLY A 611 -31.81 2.81 15.20
CA GLY A 611 -32.65 3.52 14.25
C GLY A 611 -32.02 3.74 12.88
N ARG A 612 -32.76 4.49 12.05
CA ARG A 612 -32.32 4.98 10.75
C ARG A 612 -33.04 6.29 10.43
N ILE A 613 -32.34 7.23 9.81
CA ILE A 613 -32.94 8.44 9.22
C ILE A 613 -32.64 8.52 7.73
N VAL A 614 -33.51 9.22 6.99
CA VAL A 614 -33.30 9.56 5.58
C VAL A 614 -33.26 11.08 5.46
N THR A 615 -32.21 11.62 4.85
CA THR A 615 -31.94 13.06 4.74
C THR A 615 -31.56 13.41 3.30
N PRO A 616 -31.52 14.71 2.93
CA PRO A 616 -30.65 15.15 1.85
C PRO A 616 -29.22 14.64 2.04
N VAL A 617 -28.44 14.57 0.97
CA VAL A 617 -27.05 14.11 1.07
C VAL A 617 -26.22 15.14 1.83
N ASN A 618 -25.63 14.72 2.94
CA ASN A 618 -24.60 15.44 3.65
C ASN A 618 -23.23 15.02 3.10
N CYS A 619 -22.65 15.89 2.28
CA CYS A 619 -21.39 15.68 1.58
C CYS A 619 -20.19 15.49 2.52
N GLY A 620 -20.29 15.90 3.79
CA GLY A 620 -19.21 15.78 4.78
C GLY A 620 -19.39 14.63 5.79
N GLN A 621 -20.53 13.93 5.78
CA GLN A 621 -20.89 12.92 6.77
C GLN A 621 -19.94 11.72 6.73
N GLN A 622 -19.33 11.39 7.86
CA GLN A 622 -18.46 10.21 8.01
C GLN A 622 -19.09 9.16 8.91
N LEU A 623 -18.62 7.91 8.79
CA LEU A 623 -18.92 6.87 9.76
C LEU A 623 -18.40 7.26 11.16
N PHE A 624 -19.14 6.85 12.18
CA PHE A 624 -18.91 7.11 13.60
C PHE A 624 -18.98 8.56 14.07
N ASP A 625 -19.32 9.50 13.19
CA ASP A 625 -19.70 10.84 13.59
C ASP A 625 -20.86 10.80 14.58
N VAL A 626 -20.77 11.63 15.61
CA VAL A 626 -21.88 11.87 16.54
C VAL A 626 -22.71 13.03 16.01
N VAL A 627 -24.02 12.84 15.93
CA VAL A 627 -24.96 13.84 15.41
C VAL A 627 -26.09 14.08 16.39
N ARG A 628 -26.61 15.30 16.37
CA ARG A 628 -27.84 15.67 17.07
C ARG A 628 -29.00 15.64 16.09
N ILE A 629 -30.12 15.09 16.50
CA ILE A 629 -31.32 14.97 15.66
C ILE A 629 -32.48 15.64 16.39
N GLY A 630 -33.01 16.72 15.80
CA GLY A 630 -34.18 17.43 16.30
C GLY A 630 -35.37 17.24 15.37
N GLN A 631 -36.44 16.64 15.88
CA GLN A 631 -37.76 16.53 15.24
C GLN A 631 -38.85 16.82 16.27
N PRO A 632 -39.08 18.11 16.60
CA PRO A 632 -40.07 18.50 17.61
C PRO A 632 -41.46 17.94 17.34
N GLU A 633 -41.85 17.81 16.06
CA GLU A 633 -43.10 17.20 15.61
C GLU A 633 -43.29 15.74 16.04
N SER A 634 -42.20 15.03 16.33
CA SER A 634 -42.18 13.64 16.81
C SER A 634 -41.79 13.52 18.29
N GLY A 635 -41.74 14.65 19.03
CA GLY A 635 -41.31 14.69 20.43
C GLY A 635 -39.81 14.45 20.66
N LEU A 636 -39.00 14.51 19.59
CA LEU A 636 -37.56 14.30 19.66
C LEU A 636 -36.84 15.65 19.71
N GLU A 637 -36.48 16.08 20.92
CA GLU A 637 -35.73 17.31 21.14
C GLU A 637 -34.23 17.02 21.33
N GLY A 638 -33.50 16.95 20.22
CA GLY A 638 -32.04 16.89 20.24
C GLY A 638 -31.45 15.52 20.59
N LEU A 639 -32.08 14.45 20.09
CA LEU A 639 -31.59 13.08 20.23
C LEU A 639 -30.16 12.95 19.72
N VAL A 640 -29.25 12.47 20.56
CA VAL A 640 -27.84 12.29 20.20
C VAL A 640 -27.59 10.84 19.78
N ARG A 641 -27.00 10.65 18.59
CA ARG A 641 -26.77 9.33 17.98
C ARG A 641 -25.43 9.31 17.24
N ARG A 642 -24.87 8.11 17.10
CA ARG A 642 -23.68 7.85 16.29
C ARG A 642 -24.06 7.29 14.93
N ILE A 643 -23.38 7.68 13.87
CA ILE A 643 -23.61 7.11 12.53
C ILE A 643 -22.85 5.79 12.40
N ASN A 644 -23.56 4.69 12.14
CA ASN A 644 -22.99 3.34 12.01
C ASN A 644 -23.03 2.79 10.58
N GLY A 645 -23.74 3.46 9.69
CA GLY A 645 -23.88 3.07 8.30
C GLY A 645 -24.35 4.24 7.45
N ILE A 646 -23.86 4.32 6.23
CA ILE A 646 -24.19 5.36 5.27
C ILE A 646 -24.56 4.70 3.95
N ARG A 647 -25.75 4.98 3.44
CA ARG A 647 -26.17 4.58 2.09
C ARG A 647 -26.56 5.82 1.29
N VAL A 648 -26.03 5.99 0.09
CA VAL A 648 -26.40 7.10 -0.80
C VAL A 648 -27.10 6.53 -2.03
N VAL A 649 -28.21 7.15 -2.42
CA VAL A 649 -28.96 6.79 -3.62
C VAL A 649 -29.09 8.01 -4.52
N TYR A 650 -28.67 7.86 -5.78
CA TYR A 650 -28.82 8.87 -6.82
C TYR A 650 -29.50 8.26 -8.05
N GLU A 651 -30.67 8.78 -8.41
CA GLU A 651 -31.42 8.41 -9.62
C GLU A 651 -31.95 9.70 -10.27
N PRO A 652 -31.19 10.36 -11.17
CA PRO A 652 -31.54 11.67 -11.71
C PRO A 652 -32.86 11.67 -12.46
N GLY A 653 -33.17 10.60 -13.19
CA GLY A 653 -34.45 10.45 -13.90
C GLY A 653 -35.68 10.40 -13.00
N LYS A 654 -35.50 10.23 -11.68
CA LYS A 654 -36.57 10.27 -10.66
C LYS A 654 -36.42 11.44 -9.69
N GLY A 655 -35.43 12.31 -9.86
CA GLY A 655 -35.11 13.38 -8.92
C GLY A 655 -34.69 12.87 -7.54
N ILE A 656 -34.14 11.65 -7.44
CA ILE A 656 -33.71 11.07 -6.16
C ILE A 656 -32.24 11.42 -5.94
N TYR A 657 -31.97 12.14 -4.85
CA TYR A 657 -30.63 12.30 -4.28
C TYR A 657 -30.75 12.37 -2.77
N ARG A 658 -30.48 11.26 -2.08
CA ARG A 658 -30.72 11.15 -0.63
C ARG A 658 -29.71 10.24 0.03
N GLN A 659 -29.58 10.41 1.33
CA GLN A 659 -28.72 9.61 2.19
C GLN A 659 -29.56 8.92 3.26
N GLU A 660 -29.34 7.62 3.46
CA GLU A 660 -29.91 6.84 4.55
C GLU A 660 -28.78 6.60 5.58
N LEU A 661 -29.02 7.00 6.84
CA LEU A 661 -28.05 6.92 7.92
C LEU A 661 -28.53 5.95 9.00
N SER A 662 -27.76 4.91 9.25
CA SER A 662 -28.00 3.98 10.36
C SER A 662 -27.49 4.57 11.68
N LEU A 663 -28.30 4.49 12.74
CA LEU A 663 -28.05 5.16 14.01
C LEU A 663 -27.66 4.16 15.11
N GLY A 664 -26.60 4.46 15.85
CA GLY A 664 -26.14 3.75 17.04
C GLY A 664 -26.15 4.60 18.30
N LYS A 665 -25.93 3.95 19.45
CA LYS A 665 -25.70 4.63 20.73
C LYS A 665 -24.36 5.38 20.70
N VAL A 666 -24.28 6.50 21.43
CA VAL A 666 -23.04 7.27 21.58
C VAL A 666 -22.13 6.64 22.60
#